data_AF-A0A8C7Q2F6-F1
#
_entry.id   AF-A0A8C7Q2F6-F1
#
_cell.length_a   1.000
_cell.length_b   1.000
_cell.length_c   1.000
_cell.angle_alpha   90.00
_cell.angle_beta   90.00
_cell.angle_gamma   90.00
#
_symmetry.space_group_name_H-M   'P 1'
#
loop_
_entity.id
_entity.type
_entity.pdbx_description
1 polymer ?
#
loop_
_entity_poly.entity_id
_entity_poly.type
_entity_poly.pdbx_seq_one_letter_code
_entity_poly.pdbx_strand_id
1 'polypeptide(L)'
;MLALFVLLLCITSSFSASTRGAGAAGPRLNNDQLYKFSYTTEVLVDRAKGSKDGSVGYRISSDVDVNLVWRDPNSKDDQLIRLVISNVKIKSVAQRSAKKNIFQGATTQSLLGENKLAALERPFMVHLKNGKVSSFYCYKAEPASIKNLKRGVASLLQVQSRSGKVIENDVSGRCTVEYKATQGQVTRTKALETCKTAETGFTTYIQVLGVSGESSSVTVFTLEDGFIKSATAKETHILAVNARRTTAAKIVSRQNLTLVTIETGPFEAAGKNVASVVKSLDEKLYAVGVTAEKVKSQCKGCQSLFEHWQEVKKQFEPDSLSKAIAPRRFLALIQSIRKASKDEILQVLKSSTKTALPQVVDAVTSSQTPASLDAMLQFLNFADPKGLVLQERFLYACGFASHPNERMLQALVDISKGKIVSNDIKESVVIIMGALVHKLCQKGGCELPTVVEVKKMILEGPDSTQVESDVQMYLLALKNSLLPEAIPLFSKYAESEVGAYCTISLTALQRYDVALITDEVKQTVNRVYHQNRRVYEKNVRAAAADVVFSSNPSYMEVKNMLLSIGNLPRELNKYMLSKVNDILHFEMPASKILRQAMKDMISHNYDRFSKVGSSSAFSGFMARTADATTTYSLDILYSGSGVLRRSNMNIYAASNGAMLHGLQVAIEAQGMESLIAAKPDEGEEDLESFAGMSALLFDVQLRPVTFFKGYSDLMSKMFSMSGEPMNVVKGLILLTDHSQVIQLQSGLKANAEFQGGLAIDISGGMEVSLWYRESKTSVNNKGAMVVTGNVTVDMDFVRTGMEVSFETEASLDFITTVQFSEYPFLVCMQMDKTTFPFSESLTKYESLPSGKSYVSRRGHKQLLPGSEFPLHQENSNMCKRVFDSDW
;
A
#
# COMPACT_ATOMS: atom_id res chain seq x y z
N MET A 1 -17.69 14.82 -66.28
CA MET A 1 -17.17 14.30 -65.00
C MET A 1 -15.75 14.74 -64.65
N LEU A 2 -14.89 15.18 -65.58
CA LEU A 2 -13.54 15.68 -65.25
C LEU A 2 -13.48 17.16 -64.79
N ALA A 3 -14.47 18.00 -65.12
CA ALA A 3 -14.46 19.42 -64.73
C ALA A 3 -14.83 19.66 -63.25
N LEU A 4 -15.55 18.73 -62.60
CA LEU A 4 -15.94 18.86 -61.19
C LEU A 4 -14.80 18.47 -60.22
N PHE A 5 -13.84 17.65 -60.69
CA PHE A 5 -12.71 17.20 -59.87
C PHE A 5 -11.63 18.29 -59.73
N VAL A 6 -11.46 19.15 -60.73
CA VAL A 6 -10.48 20.24 -60.67
C VAL A 6 -10.96 21.38 -59.76
N LEU A 7 -12.28 21.64 -59.69
CA LEU A 7 -12.82 22.68 -58.81
C LEU A 7 -12.76 22.30 -57.32
N LEU A 8 -12.84 21.01 -56.97
CA LEU A 8 -12.67 20.53 -55.59
C LEU A 8 -11.20 20.46 -55.13
N LEU A 9 -10.24 20.41 -56.08
CA LEU A 9 -8.80 20.46 -55.77
C LEU A 9 -8.26 21.89 -55.62
N CYS A 10 -8.96 22.91 -56.11
CA CYS A 10 -8.58 24.31 -55.92
C CYS A 10 -9.17 24.97 -54.66
N ILE A 11 -10.14 24.35 -53.98
CA ILE A 11 -10.66 24.84 -52.68
C ILE A 11 -9.86 24.30 -51.49
N THR A 12 -9.06 23.24 -51.68
CA THR A 12 -8.20 22.67 -50.63
C THR A 12 -6.78 23.25 -50.60
N SER A 13 -6.42 24.15 -51.52
CA SER A 13 -5.10 24.81 -51.57
C SER A 13 -5.06 26.22 -50.95
N SER A 14 -6.14 26.70 -50.32
CA SER A 14 -6.20 28.05 -49.72
C SER A 14 -6.33 28.09 -48.19
N PHE A 15 -6.28 26.94 -47.51
CA PHE A 15 -6.22 26.88 -46.04
C PHE A 15 -5.13 25.93 -45.57
N SER A 16 -3.88 26.20 -45.95
CA SER A 16 -2.70 25.54 -45.37
C SER A 16 -1.48 26.46 -45.41
N ALA A 17 -1.66 27.74 -45.06
CA ALA A 17 -0.61 28.48 -44.39
C ALA A 17 -0.75 28.19 -42.88
N SER A 18 -0.18 27.06 -42.45
CA SER A 18 0.12 26.86 -41.04
C SER A 18 1.04 28.02 -40.65
N THR A 19 0.49 29.01 -39.94
CA THR A 19 1.30 30.01 -39.24
C THR A 19 1.99 29.32 -38.07
N ARG A 20 3.04 28.54 -38.37
CA ARG A 20 4.15 28.31 -37.45
C ARG A 20 4.83 29.67 -37.30
N GLY A 21 4.63 30.33 -36.16
CA GLY A 21 5.33 31.56 -35.81
C GLY A 21 4.44 32.79 -35.60
N ALA A 22 3.50 32.74 -34.67
CA ALA A 22 3.03 33.91 -33.96
C ALA A 22 2.70 33.48 -32.53
N GLY A 23 3.58 33.84 -31.59
CA GLY A 23 3.48 33.44 -30.18
C GLY A 23 2.12 33.83 -29.59
N ALA A 24 1.56 32.95 -28.76
CA ALA A 24 0.38 33.30 -27.97
C ALA A 24 0.77 34.44 -27.01
N ALA A 25 0.30 35.66 -27.29
CA ALA A 25 0.60 36.83 -26.46
C ALA A 25 -0.03 36.66 -25.05
N GLY A 26 0.78 36.94 -24.03
CA GLY A 26 0.35 37.00 -22.63
C GLY A 26 -0.08 38.41 -22.21
N PRO A 27 -0.35 38.63 -20.92
CA PRO A 27 -0.71 39.95 -20.40
C PRO A 27 0.50 40.88 -20.54
N ARG A 28 0.28 42.09 -21.07
CA ARG A 28 1.31 43.12 -21.25
C ARG A 28 1.08 44.22 -20.24
N LEU A 29 2.13 44.63 -19.53
CA LEU A 29 2.05 45.78 -18.64
C LEU A 29 2.25 47.06 -19.47
N ASN A 30 1.53 48.11 -19.13
CA ASN A 30 1.76 49.42 -19.71
C ASN A 30 3.06 50.01 -19.18
N ASN A 31 3.62 50.89 -20.00
CA ASN A 31 4.82 51.64 -19.65
C ASN A 31 4.49 52.64 -18.55
N ASP A 32 5.45 52.90 -17.66
CA ASP A 32 5.36 53.90 -16.61
C ASP A 32 4.11 53.78 -15.72
N GLN A 33 3.60 52.56 -15.55
CA GLN A 33 2.46 52.25 -14.67
C GLN A 33 2.86 51.29 -13.54
N LEU A 34 2.34 51.58 -12.35
CA LEU A 34 2.42 50.75 -11.15
C LEU A 34 1.04 50.14 -10.89
N TYR A 35 0.97 48.81 -10.93
CA TYR A 35 -0.25 48.06 -10.66
C TYR A 35 -0.24 47.59 -9.21
N LYS A 36 -1.21 48.07 -8.42
CA LYS A 36 -1.37 47.65 -7.02
C LYS A 36 -2.41 46.56 -6.91
N PHE A 37 -2.00 45.38 -6.46
CA PHE A 37 -2.87 44.24 -6.23
C PHE A 37 -3.05 43.96 -4.74
N SER A 38 -4.24 43.50 -4.37
CA SER A 38 -4.44 42.81 -3.10
C SER A 38 -4.26 41.31 -3.34
N TYR A 39 -3.41 40.67 -2.55
CA TYR A 39 -3.15 39.24 -2.60
C TYR A 39 -3.58 38.56 -1.31
N THR A 40 -4.29 37.45 -1.44
CA THR A 40 -4.62 36.57 -0.32
C THR A 40 -4.33 35.13 -0.70
N THR A 41 -3.72 34.38 0.22
CA THR A 41 -3.61 32.93 0.13
C THR A 41 -4.07 32.32 1.43
N GLU A 42 -4.95 31.33 1.35
CA GLU A 42 -5.41 30.56 2.50
C GLU A 42 -5.21 29.07 2.25
N VAL A 43 -4.91 28.35 3.33
CA VAL A 43 -4.86 26.89 3.32
C VAL A 43 -5.77 26.36 4.41
N LEU A 44 -6.48 25.29 4.08
CA LEU A 44 -7.44 24.62 4.94
C LEU A 44 -7.14 23.13 4.93
N VAL A 45 -7.08 22.53 6.12
CA VAL A 45 -6.97 21.09 6.31
C VAL A 45 -8.19 20.60 7.09
N ASP A 46 -8.88 19.61 6.54
CA ASP A 46 -10.07 19.02 7.16
C ASP A 46 -10.29 17.56 6.71
N ARG A 47 -11.30 16.89 7.28
CA ARG A 47 -11.85 15.63 6.77
C ARG A 47 -12.46 15.85 5.38
N ALA A 48 -12.54 14.79 4.58
CA ALA A 48 -13.08 14.86 3.22
C ALA A 48 -14.49 15.49 3.12
N LYS A 49 -15.38 15.13 4.06
CA LYS A 49 -16.76 15.67 4.20
C LYS A 49 -16.89 16.78 5.25
N GLY A 50 -15.78 17.43 5.63
CA GLY A 50 -15.78 18.48 6.65
C GLY A 50 -16.30 19.83 6.15
N SER A 51 -16.66 20.71 7.10
CA SER A 51 -17.10 22.08 6.84
C SER A 51 -15.98 23.09 7.11
N LYS A 52 -16.02 24.24 6.43
CA LYS A 52 -15.02 25.31 6.63
C LYS A 52 -14.86 25.74 8.10
N ASP A 53 -15.95 25.82 8.85
CA ASP A 53 -15.91 26.30 10.24
C ASP A 53 -15.25 25.29 11.19
N GLY A 54 -15.22 24.01 10.83
CA GLY A 54 -14.55 22.95 11.59
C GLY A 54 -13.09 22.73 11.19
N SER A 55 -12.59 23.42 10.16
CA SER A 55 -11.25 23.21 9.59
C SER A 55 -10.15 23.96 10.35
N VAL A 56 -8.90 23.52 10.16
CA VAL A 56 -7.71 24.22 10.65
C VAL A 56 -6.92 24.79 9.48
N GLY A 57 -6.28 25.93 9.71
CA GLY A 57 -5.57 26.63 8.65
C GLY A 57 -5.31 28.10 8.94
N TYR A 58 -4.53 28.70 8.06
CA TYR A 58 -4.16 30.12 8.15
C TYR A 58 -4.31 30.81 6.79
N ARG A 59 -4.53 32.13 6.86
CA ARG A 59 -4.62 33.05 5.74
C ARG A 59 -3.48 34.05 5.82
N ILE A 60 -2.77 34.22 4.71
CA ILE A 60 -1.78 35.27 4.50
C ILE A 60 -2.42 36.28 3.55
N SER A 61 -2.45 37.55 3.95
CA SER A 61 -2.90 38.66 3.12
C SER A 61 -1.80 39.69 3.00
N SER A 62 -1.60 40.25 1.82
CA SER A 62 -0.59 41.25 1.52
C SER A 62 -1.02 42.13 0.35
N ASP A 63 -0.33 43.24 0.18
CA ASP A 63 -0.40 44.03 -1.04
C ASP A 63 0.78 43.64 -1.95
N VAL A 64 0.56 43.68 -3.27
CA VAL A 64 1.57 43.31 -4.27
C VAL A 64 1.63 44.39 -5.33
N ASP A 65 2.75 45.08 -5.37
CA ASP A 65 3.04 46.09 -6.36
C ASP A 65 3.76 45.45 -7.54
N VAL A 66 3.27 45.68 -8.75
CA VAL A 66 3.84 45.14 -9.99
C VAL A 66 4.08 46.28 -10.97
N ASN A 67 5.31 46.38 -11.49
CA ASN A 67 5.64 47.36 -12.53
C ASN A 67 6.55 46.75 -13.60
N LEU A 68 6.49 47.33 -14.80
CA LEU A 68 7.42 47.02 -15.89
C LEU A 68 8.79 47.62 -15.56
N VAL A 69 9.85 46.83 -15.75
CA VAL A 69 11.24 47.27 -15.54
C VAL A 69 11.97 47.40 -16.87
N TRP A 70 11.71 46.47 -17.79
CA TRP A 70 12.35 46.43 -19.10
C TRP A 70 11.49 45.66 -20.09
N ARG A 71 11.55 46.06 -21.35
CA ARG A 71 10.96 45.36 -22.48
C ARG A 71 12.00 45.20 -23.57
N ASP A 72 12.01 44.04 -24.23
CA ASP A 72 12.92 43.80 -25.36
C ASP A 72 12.59 44.78 -26.50
N PRO A 73 13.57 45.58 -26.98
CA PRO A 73 13.39 46.43 -28.14
C PRO A 73 12.91 45.67 -29.39
N ASN A 74 13.24 44.38 -29.51
CA ASN A 74 12.89 43.54 -30.66
C ASN A 74 11.58 42.77 -30.50
N SER A 75 11.04 42.66 -29.26
CA SER A 75 9.87 41.83 -28.98
C SER A 75 9.04 42.41 -27.83
N LYS A 76 7.85 42.92 -28.15
CA LYS A 76 6.93 43.48 -27.13
C LYS A 76 6.38 42.44 -26.15
N ASP A 77 6.48 41.15 -26.47
CA ASP A 77 6.03 40.03 -25.63
C ASP A 77 7.14 39.46 -24.71
N ASP A 78 8.33 40.07 -24.74
CA ASP A 78 9.45 39.75 -23.87
C ASP A 78 9.67 40.92 -22.89
N GLN A 79 9.30 40.71 -21.62
CA GLN A 79 9.25 41.75 -20.59
C GLN A 79 9.79 41.27 -19.25
N LEU A 80 10.50 42.15 -18.56
CA LEU A 80 10.94 41.97 -17.18
C LEU A 80 10.06 42.82 -16.28
N ILE A 81 9.42 42.17 -15.32
CA ILE A 81 8.58 42.84 -14.31
C ILE A 81 9.22 42.75 -12.94
N ARG A 82 9.02 43.78 -12.12
CA ARG A 82 9.38 43.80 -10.70
C ARG A 82 8.14 43.66 -9.86
N LEU A 83 8.25 42.86 -8.80
CA LEU A 83 7.21 42.66 -7.81
C LEU A 83 7.74 43.02 -6.43
N VAL A 84 6.91 43.68 -5.64
CA VAL A 84 7.16 43.97 -4.22
C VAL A 84 5.94 43.53 -3.41
N ILE A 85 6.15 42.70 -2.40
CA ILE A 85 5.10 42.30 -1.46
C ILE A 85 5.20 43.21 -0.24
N SER A 86 4.09 43.77 0.22
CA SER A 86 4.06 44.65 1.38
C SER A 86 2.82 44.38 2.26
N ASN A 87 2.76 45.00 3.45
CA ASN A 87 1.62 44.92 4.36
C ASN A 87 1.17 43.48 4.72
N VAL A 88 2.14 42.57 4.89
CA VAL A 88 1.86 41.16 5.15
C VAL A 88 1.18 40.98 6.51
N LYS A 89 0.02 40.31 6.52
CA LYS A 89 -0.76 39.97 7.70
C LYS A 89 -1.11 38.48 7.68
N ILE A 90 -0.97 37.83 8.83
CA ILE A 90 -1.28 36.40 9.00
C ILE A 90 -2.45 36.29 9.99
N LYS A 91 -3.50 35.56 9.61
CA LYS A 91 -4.71 35.36 10.41
C LYS A 91 -5.13 33.89 10.38
N SER A 92 -5.92 33.46 11.36
CA SER A 92 -6.59 32.15 11.29
C SER A 92 -7.69 32.21 10.23
N VAL A 93 -7.93 31.10 9.52
CA VAL A 93 -9.04 31.00 8.55
C VAL A 93 -10.36 30.78 9.27
N ALA A 94 -10.35 30.01 10.36
CA ALA A 94 -11.53 29.75 11.17
C ALA A 94 -11.77 30.91 12.16
N GLN A 95 -13.01 31.37 12.25
CA GLN A 95 -13.37 32.36 13.25
C GLN A 95 -13.35 31.71 14.63
N ARG A 96 -12.41 32.13 15.47
CA ARG A 96 -12.20 31.56 16.81
C ARG A 96 -12.38 32.61 17.89
N SER A 97 -12.82 32.16 19.06
CA SER A 97 -12.77 32.98 20.26
C SER A 97 -11.33 33.40 20.57
N ALA A 98 -11.18 34.57 21.19
CA ALA A 98 -9.90 35.14 21.61
C ALA A 98 -8.93 34.09 22.18
N LYS A 99 -9.35 33.36 23.23
CA LYS A 99 -8.53 32.34 23.91
C LYS A 99 -8.04 31.20 23.00
N LYS A 100 -8.70 30.91 21.88
CA LYS A 100 -8.36 29.80 20.95
C LYS A 100 -7.67 30.27 19.66
N ASN A 101 -7.44 31.58 19.53
CA ASN A 101 -6.76 32.15 18.36
C ASN A 101 -5.27 32.28 18.66
N ILE A 102 -4.45 31.42 18.04
CA ILE A 102 -2.99 31.41 18.21
C ILE A 102 -2.32 32.73 17.75
N PHE A 103 -2.98 33.50 16.88
CA PHE A 103 -2.48 34.76 16.35
C PHE A 103 -2.88 35.98 17.18
N GLN A 104 -3.68 35.81 18.26
CA GLN A 104 -4.08 36.95 19.08
C GLN A 104 -2.87 37.59 19.77
N GLY A 105 -2.72 38.91 19.57
CA GLY A 105 -1.61 39.70 20.12
C GLY A 105 -0.26 39.47 19.43
N ALA A 106 -0.21 38.66 18.37
CA ALA A 106 1.01 38.45 17.59
C ALA A 106 1.06 39.43 16.41
N THR A 107 2.17 40.14 16.27
CA THR A 107 2.47 40.94 15.06
C THR A 107 3.11 40.06 13.99
N THR A 108 3.02 40.44 12.73
CA THR A 108 3.66 39.67 11.63
C THR A 108 5.17 39.53 11.85
N GLN A 109 5.85 40.56 12.35
CA GLN A 109 7.26 40.52 12.71
C GLN A 109 7.54 39.50 13.84
N SER A 110 6.66 39.38 14.84
CA SER A 110 6.81 38.36 15.90
C SER A 110 6.62 36.93 15.41
N LEU A 111 5.85 36.73 14.33
CA LEU A 111 5.57 35.42 13.75
C LEU A 111 6.68 34.98 12.79
N LEU A 112 7.04 35.84 11.83
CA LEU A 112 8.04 35.54 10.80
C LEU A 112 9.48 35.73 11.29
N GLY A 113 9.69 36.63 12.26
CA GLY A 113 11.00 37.19 12.58
C GLY A 113 11.41 38.27 11.56
N GLU A 114 12.29 39.18 11.99
CA GLU A 114 12.74 40.32 11.19
C GLU A 114 13.35 39.91 9.85
N ASN A 115 14.27 38.93 9.88
CA ASN A 115 14.97 38.49 8.68
C ASN A 115 14.04 37.91 7.61
N LYS A 116 12.99 37.16 7.99
CA LYS A 116 12.08 36.55 7.03
C LYS A 116 11.04 37.52 6.50
N LEU A 117 10.55 38.43 7.35
CA LEU A 117 9.65 39.50 6.91
C LEU A 117 10.37 40.41 5.92
N ALA A 118 11.59 40.87 6.26
CA ALA A 118 12.41 41.66 5.35
C ALA A 118 12.73 40.91 4.05
N ALA A 119 13.00 39.59 4.12
CA ALA A 119 13.18 38.77 2.93
C ALA A 119 11.90 38.68 2.06
N LEU A 120 10.72 38.58 2.67
CA LEU A 120 9.45 38.51 1.93
C LEU A 120 9.12 39.84 1.25
N GLU A 121 9.41 40.96 1.91
CA GLU A 121 9.13 42.31 1.42
C GLU A 121 10.18 42.84 0.42
N ARG A 122 11.34 42.16 0.31
CA ARG A 122 12.34 42.49 -0.70
C ARG A 122 11.82 42.31 -2.12
N PRO A 123 12.13 43.26 -3.03
CA PRO A 123 11.74 43.16 -4.44
C PRO A 123 12.30 41.89 -5.09
N PHE A 124 11.56 41.34 -6.03
CA PHE A 124 12.03 40.27 -6.90
C PHE A 124 11.57 40.54 -8.33
N MET A 125 12.20 39.89 -9.30
CA MET A 125 11.90 40.12 -10.71
C MET A 125 11.51 38.84 -11.42
N VAL A 126 10.61 38.96 -12.39
CA VAL A 126 10.11 37.85 -13.19
C VAL A 126 10.26 38.22 -14.66
N HIS A 127 10.97 37.37 -15.40
CA HIS A 127 11.11 37.50 -16.84
C HIS A 127 9.98 36.72 -17.51
N LEU A 128 9.09 37.43 -18.19
CA LEU A 128 7.94 36.88 -18.90
C LEU A 128 8.20 36.93 -20.41
N LYS A 129 8.10 35.79 -21.06
CA LYS A 129 8.18 35.65 -22.51
C LYS A 129 6.93 34.98 -23.04
N ASN A 130 6.19 35.66 -23.92
CA ASN A 130 4.88 35.21 -24.41
C ASN A 130 3.91 34.83 -23.27
N GLY A 131 3.92 35.60 -22.18
CA GLY A 131 3.08 35.34 -21.01
C GLY A 131 3.51 34.17 -20.12
N LYS A 132 4.65 33.52 -20.41
CA LYS A 132 5.20 32.42 -19.61
C LYS A 132 6.43 32.88 -18.84
N VAL A 133 6.63 32.34 -17.65
CA VAL A 133 7.82 32.63 -16.85
C VAL A 133 9.02 31.93 -17.46
N SER A 134 9.98 32.72 -17.95
CA SER A 134 11.26 32.27 -18.49
C SER A 134 12.32 32.17 -17.39
N SER A 135 12.38 33.17 -16.50
CA SER A 135 13.35 33.21 -15.39
C SER A 135 12.79 33.97 -14.19
N PHE A 136 13.20 33.57 -12.99
CA PHE A 136 12.82 34.19 -11.72
C PHE A 136 14.09 34.70 -11.03
N TYR A 137 14.12 35.94 -10.56
CA TYR A 137 15.30 36.55 -9.95
C TYR A 137 15.00 36.96 -8.51
N CYS A 138 15.81 36.48 -7.55
CA CYS A 138 15.70 36.84 -6.14
C CYS A 138 17.09 36.95 -5.48
N TYR A 139 17.15 37.10 -4.15
CA TYR A 139 18.39 37.23 -3.38
C TYR A 139 18.87 35.89 -2.79
N LYS A 140 20.17 35.60 -2.89
CA LYS A 140 20.71 34.24 -2.62
C LYS A 140 20.53 33.82 -1.17
N ALA A 141 20.67 34.78 -0.26
CA ALA A 141 20.53 34.62 1.18
C ALA A 141 19.08 34.42 1.66
N GLU A 142 18.07 34.50 0.78
CA GLU A 142 16.67 34.31 1.20
C GLU A 142 16.37 32.84 1.54
N PRO A 143 15.55 32.57 2.57
CA PRO A 143 15.09 31.21 2.87
C PRO A 143 14.26 30.61 1.73
N ALA A 144 14.40 29.30 1.50
CA ALA A 144 13.66 28.58 0.46
C ALA A 144 12.13 28.69 0.61
N SER A 145 11.63 28.67 1.86
CA SER A 145 10.20 28.85 2.17
C SER A 145 9.66 30.19 1.66
N ILE A 146 10.42 31.28 1.85
CA ILE A 146 10.06 32.63 1.38
C ILE A 146 10.14 32.73 -0.15
N LYS A 147 11.18 32.16 -0.77
CA LYS A 147 11.29 32.10 -2.24
C LYS A 147 10.11 31.35 -2.86
N ASN A 148 9.67 30.26 -2.24
CA ASN A 148 8.53 29.48 -2.74
C ASN A 148 7.21 30.27 -2.68
N LEU A 149 6.99 31.10 -1.66
CA LEU A 149 5.83 32.01 -1.61
C LEU A 149 5.88 33.05 -2.74
N LYS A 150 7.04 33.67 -2.97
CA LYS A 150 7.25 34.61 -4.08
C LYS A 150 6.99 33.93 -5.44
N ARG A 151 7.45 32.68 -5.62
CA ARG A 151 7.16 31.84 -6.79
C ARG A 151 5.66 31.56 -6.95
N GLY A 152 4.94 31.33 -5.86
CA GLY A 152 3.48 31.14 -5.87
C GLY A 152 2.73 32.36 -6.40
N VAL A 153 3.15 33.57 -6.00
CA VAL A 153 2.61 34.84 -6.55
C VAL A 153 2.99 34.99 -8.02
N ALA A 154 4.26 34.78 -8.37
CA ALA A 154 4.74 34.87 -9.76
C ALA A 154 4.00 33.91 -10.71
N SER A 155 3.67 32.71 -10.23
CA SER A 155 2.95 31.67 -11.00
C SER A 155 1.50 32.05 -11.36
N LEU A 156 0.91 33.03 -10.66
CA LEU A 156 -0.39 33.59 -11.00
C LEU A 156 -0.32 34.61 -12.15
N LEU A 157 0.85 35.16 -12.46
CA LEU A 157 1.00 36.08 -13.58
C LEU A 157 1.17 35.35 -14.93
N GLN A 158 1.34 34.03 -14.89
CA GLN A 158 1.42 33.20 -16.08
C GLN A 158 0.03 32.85 -16.63
N VAL A 159 -0.37 33.51 -17.72
CA VAL A 159 -1.66 33.28 -18.38
C VAL A 159 -1.50 33.31 -19.89
N GLN A 160 -2.38 32.60 -20.59
CA GLN A 160 -2.45 32.53 -22.03
C GLN A 160 -3.87 32.81 -22.50
N SER A 161 -4.01 33.74 -23.43
CA SER A 161 -5.32 34.19 -23.92
C SER A 161 -5.96 33.23 -24.93
N ARG A 162 -5.21 32.26 -25.45
CA ARG A 162 -5.71 31.24 -26.40
C ARG A 162 -5.96 29.91 -25.71
N SER A 163 -7.11 29.31 -26.01
CA SER A 163 -7.43 27.95 -25.58
C SER A 163 -6.45 26.93 -26.16
N GLY A 164 -6.11 25.92 -25.36
CA GLY A 164 -5.21 24.85 -25.78
C GLY A 164 -4.52 24.15 -24.61
N LYS A 165 -3.92 22.99 -24.90
CA LYS A 165 -3.08 22.24 -23.95
C LYS A 165 -1.62 22.60 -24.17
N VAL A 166 -0.92 22.93 -23.10
CA VAL A 166 0.50 23.31 -23.11
C VAL A 166 1.23 22.70 -21.91
N ILE A 167 2.54 22.55 -22.03
CA ILE A 167 3.39 22.17 -20.89
C ILE A 167 3.96 23.43 -20.27
N GLU A 168 3.80 23.56 -18.97
CA GLU A 168 4.22 24.75 -18.23
C GLU A 168 5.12 24.38 -17.05
N ASN A 169 6.07 25.27 -16.78
CA ASN A 169 6.85 25.23 -15.55
C ASN A 169 6.31 26.32 -14.63
N ASP A 170 5.92 25.96 -13.42
CA ASP A 170 5.58 26.90 -12.36
C ASP A 170 6.04 26.37 -11.00
N VAL A 171 5.57 26.96 -9.90
CA VAL A 171 5.96 26.52 -8.55
C VAL A 171 5.65 25.03 -8.30
N SER A 172 4.64 24.45 -8.95
CA SER A 172 4.26 23.03 -8.83
C SER A 172 5.14 22.10 -9.69
N GLY A 173 6.12 22.63 -10.43
CA GLY A 173 6.98 21.84 -11.31
C GLY A 173 6.58 21.94 -12.78
N ARG A 174 6.96 20.92 -13.56
CA ARG A 174 6.64 20.83 -15.00
C ARG A 174 5.36 20.03 -15.19
N CYS A 175 4.27 20.70 -15.55
CA CYS A 175 2.91 20.13 -15.59
C CYS A 175 2.23 20.34 -16.95
N THR A 176 1.29 19.44 -17.29
CA THR A 176 0.35 19.67 -18.40
C THR A 176 -0.79 20.56 -17.94
N VAL A 177 -1.05 21.61 -18.71
CA VAL A 177 -2.04 22.65 -18.40
C VAL A 177 -2.98 22.82 -19.58
N GLU A 178 -4.27 22.93 -19.29
CA GLU A 178 -5.31 23.23 -20.27
C GLU A 178 -5.88 24.63 -20.02
N TYR A 179 -5.85 25.47 -21.06
CA TYR A 179 -6.50 26.78 -21.06
C TYR A 179 -7.81 26.73 -21.82
N LYS A 180 -8.85 27.31 -21.24
CA LYS A 180 -10.14 27.58 -21.87
C LYS A 180 -10.42 29.08 -21.77
N ALA A 181 -10.25 29.77 -22.88
CA ALA A 181 -10.55 31.19 -23.00
C ALA A 181 -12.00 31.39 -23.43
N THR A 182 -12.70 32.24 -22.69
CA THR A 182 -14.06 32.76 -22.94
C THR A 182 -14.00 34.29 -22.91
N GLN A 183 -15.04 34.97 -23.39
CA GLN A 183 -15.02 36.44 -23.47
C GLN A 183 -14.79 37.05 -22.07
N GLY A 184 -13.67 37.74 -21.87
CA GLY A 184 -13.28 38.39 -20.60
C GLY A 184 -12.82 37.44 -19.48
N GLN A 185 -12.79 36.12 -19.69
CA GLN A 185 -12.40 35.14 -18.67
C GLN A 185 -11.58 34.00 -19.26
N VAL A 186 -10.48 33.63 -18.59
CA VAL A 186 -9.64 32.49 -18.95
C VAL A 186 -9.58 31.52 -17.79
N THR A 187 -9.96 30.26 -18.04
CA THR A 187 -9.83 29.18 -17.05
C THR A 187 -8.59 28.35 -17.37
N ARG A 188 -7.71 28.20 -16.38
CA ARG A 188 -6.52 27.34 -16.40
C ARG A 188 -6.75 26.13 -15.51
N THR A 189 -6.74 24.94 -16.09
CA THR A 189 -6.83 23.67 -15.36
C THR A 189 -5.50 22.94 -15.46
N LYS A 190 -4.93 22.57 -14.31
CA LYS A 190 -3.64 21.86 -14.24
C LYS A 190 -3.87 20.38 -13.94
N ALA A 191 -3.30 19.51 -14.77
CA ALA A 191 -3.30 18.06 -14.55
C ALA A 191 -2.15 17.69 -13.58
N LEU A 192 -2.45 17.71 -12.27
CA LEU A 192 -1.46 17.55 -11.21
C LEU A 192 -0.71 16.21 -11.25
N GLU A 193 -1.34 15.15 -11.77
CA GLU A 193 -0.72 13.83 -11.94
C GLU A 193 0.44 13.83 -12.95
N THR A 194 0.46 14.80 -13.88
CA THR A 194 1.52 14.94 -14.89
C THR A 194 2.71 15.78 -14.41
N CYS A 195 2.61 16.38 -13.22
CA CYS A 195 3.61 17.28 -12.69
C CYS A 195 4.88 16.53 -12.29
N LYS A 196 6.03 16.91 -12.86
CA LYS A 196 7.34 16.39 -12.45
C LYS A 196 7.97 17.32 -11.40
N THR A 197 8.16 16.80 -10.18
CA THR A 197 8.81 17.49 -9.05
C THR A 197 10.05 16.74 -8.56
N ALA A 198 10.95 17.45 -7.87
CA ALA A 198 12.21 16.88 -7.35
C ALA A 198 12.04 16.09 -6.03
N GLU A 199 10.88 16.20 -5.37
CA GLU A 199 10.54 15.41 -4.19
C GLU A 199 9.68 14.21 -4.61
N THR A 200 10.10 13.03 -4.18
CA THR A 200 9.45 11.75 -4.46
C THR A 200 8.77 11.25 -3.20
N GLY A 201 7.49 10.90 -3.31
CA GLY A 201 6.80 10.10 -2.32
C GLY A 201 7.00 8.60 -2.56
N PHE A 202 6.40 7.79 -1.70
CA PHE A 202 6.24 6.36 -1.92
C PHE A 202 4.83 5.94 -1.52
N THR A 203 4.36 4.87 -2.14
CA THR A 203 3.09 4.23 -1.82
C THR A 203 3.25 2.73 -1.98
N THR A 204 2.45 1.97 -1.23
CA THR A 204 2.34 0.52 -1.42
C THR A 204 1.74 0.20 -2.79
N TYR A 205 2.15 -0.93 -3.36
CA TYR A 205 1.62 -1.46 -4.62
C TYR A 205 0.28 -2.18 -4.42
N ILE A 206 0.03 -2.71 -3.21
CA ILE A 206 -1.20 -3.41 -2.86
C ILE A 206 -2.32 -2.38 -2.78
N GLN A 207 -3.21 -2.38 -3.78
CA GLN A 207 -4.28 -1.38 -3.86
C GLN A 207 -5.21 -1.43 -2.64
N VAL A 208 -5.54 -2.60 -2.12
CA VAL A 208 -6.41 -2.74 -0.93
C VAL A 208 -5.83 -2.03 0.30
N LEU A 209 -4.52 -2.13 0.52
CA LEU A 209 -3.78 -1.48 1.62
C LEU A 209 -3.29 -0.07 1.24
N GLY A 210 -3.62 0.39 0.04
CA GLY A 210 -3.15 1.65 -0.52
C GLY A 210 -3.95 2.87 -0.08
N VAL A 211 -3.43 4.03 -0.47
CA VAL A 211 -4.10 5.32 -0.35
C VAL A 211 -4.40 5.81 -1.76
N SER A 212 -5.67 6.07 -2.03
CA SER A 212 -6.09 6.75 -3.25
C SER A 212 -6.28 8.23 -2.98
N GLY A 213 -6.12 9.04 -4.02
CA GLY A 213 -6.36 10.46 -3.92
C GLY A 213 -6.85 11.09 -5.20
N GLU A 214 -7.62 12.15 -5.03
CA GLU A 214 -8.08 13.01 -6.10
C GLU A 214 -7.48 14.39 -5.89
N SER A 215 -6.86 14.92 -6.94
CA SER A 215 -6.22 16.23 -6.91
C SER A 215 -6.77 17.11 -8.04
N SER A 216 -7.11 18.35 -7.74
CA SER A 216 -7.58 19.32 -8.73
C SER A 216 -6.95 20.68 -8.49
N SER A 217 -6.50 21.35 -9.56
CA SER A 217 -6.03 22.73 -9.52
C SER A 217 -6.66 23.51 -10.67
N VAL A 218 -7.45 24.52 -10.31
CA VAL A 218 -8.17 25.37 -11.26
C VAL A 218 -7.88 26.83 -10.90
N THR A 219 -7.40 27.60 -11.87
CA THR A 219 -7.24 29.05 -11.76
C THR A 219 -8.18 29.74 -12.75
N VAL A 220 -8.99 30.67 -12.27
CA VAL A 220 -9.88 31.50 -13.08
C VAL A 220 -9.31 32.91 -13.13
N PHE A 221 -9.02 33.38 -14.34
CA PHE A 221 -8.54 34.73 -14.61
C PHE A 221 -9.67 35.56 -15.20
N THR A 222 -9.94 36.73 -14.61
CA THR A 222 -10.80 37.76 -15.19
C THR A 222 -9.91 38.80 -15.83
N LEU A 223 -10.09 39.05 -17.12
CA LEU A 223 -9.29 40.00 -17.89
C LEU A 223 -10.11 41.26 -18.19
N GLU A 224 -9.50 42.42 -18.02
CA GLU A 224 -10.03 43.74 -18.39
C GLU A 224 -8.97 44.43 -19.25
N ASP A 225 -9.35 44.88 -20.45
CA ASP A 225 -8.43 45.45 -21.46
C ASP A 225 -7.21 44.55 -21.78
N GLY A 226 -7.39 43.23 -21.70
CA GLY A 226 -6.33 42.25 -21.97
C GLY A 226 -5.32 42.06 -20.81
N PHE A 227 -5.54 42.68 -19.66
CA PHE A 227 -4.72 42.52 -18.45
C PHE A 227 -5.49 41.85 -17.30
N ILE A 228 -4.77 41.31 -16.32
CA ILE A 228 -5.36 40.56 -15.19
C ILE A 228 -6.04 41.53 -14.22
N LYS A 229 -7.38 41.55 -14.21
CA LYS A 229 -8.18 42.22 -13.17
C LYS A 229 -8.21 41.39 -11.89
N SER A 230 -8.43 40.08 -12.03
CA SER A 230 -8.39 39.15 -10.91
C SER A 230 -7.93 37.76 -11.32
N ALA A 231 -7.20 37.08 -10.42
CA ALA A 231 -6.84 35.67 -10.55
C ALA A 231 -7.26 34.92 -9.29
N THR A 232 -8.19 33.98 -9.41
CA THR A 232 -8.66 33.14 -8.31
C THR A 232 -8.25 31.70 -8.56
N ALA A 233 -7.31 31.18 -7.77
CA ALA A 233 -6.88 29.78 -7.82
C ALA A 233 -7.51 28.99 -6.68
N LYS A 234 -7.96 27.78 -6.98
CA LYS A 234 -8.40 26.78 -6.02
C LYS A 234 -7.73 25.46 -6.34
N GLU A 235 -6.96 24.97 -5.38
CA GLU A 235 -6.32 23.68 -5.40
C GLU A 235 -6.92 22.81 -4.29
N THR A 236 -7.21 21.56 -4.59
CA THR A 236 -7.81 20.61 -3.66
C THR A 236 -7.16 19.26 -3.81
N HIS A 237 -6.70 18.69 -2.69
CA HIS A 237 -6.20 17.32 -2.60
C HIS A 237 -7.06 16.57 -1.59
N ILE A 238 -7.56 15.42 -1.98
CA ILE A 238 -8.28 14.48 -1.10
C ILE A 238 -7.49 13.19 -1.11
N LEU A 239 -7.14 12.67 0.06
CA LEU A 239 -6.42 11.42 0.25
C LEU A 239 -7.21 10.54 1.20
N ALA A 240 -7.42 9.27 0.84
CA ALA A 240 -8.22 8.33 1.60
C ALA A 240 -7.61 6.93 1.58
N VAL A 241 -7.67 6.23 2.73
CA VAL A 241 -7.29 4.82 2.81
C VAL A 241 -8.33 3.97 2.07
N ASN A 242 -7.89 3.11 1.16
CA ASN A 242 -8.80 2.34 0.29
C ASN A 242 -9.70 1.38 1.08
N ALA A 243 -9.13 0.68 2.06
CA ALA A 243 -9.86 -0.22 2.95
C ALA A 243 -10.89 0.50 3.85
N ARG A 244 -10.79 1.82 4.04
CA ARG A 244 -11.72 2.63 4.86
C ARG A 244 -11.67 4.10 4.46
N ARG A 245 -12.56 4.51 3.54
CA ARG A 245 -12.55 5.86 2.95
C ARG A 245 -12.99 6.95 3.92
N THR A 246 -13.58 6.59 5.07
CA THR A 246 -13.85 7.55 6.16
C THR A 246 -12.56 8.07 6.81
N THR A 247 -11.47 7.29 6.74
CA THR A 247 -10.12 7.72 7.11
C THR A 247 -9.51 8.49 5.94
N ALA A 248 -9.95 9.73 5.81
CA ALA A 248 -9.55 10.62 4.71
C ALA A 248 -9.21 12.03 5.20
N ALA A 249 -8.32 12.65 4.45
CA ALA A 249 -7.89 14.03 4.65
C ALA A 249 -8.07 14.85 3.38
N LYS A 250 -8.38 16.12 3.56
CA LYS A 250 -8.61 17.09 2.51
C LYS A 250 -7.80 18.35 2.78
N ILE A 251 -7.04 18.75 1.78
CA ILE A 251 -6.28 20.00 1.74
C ILE A 251 -6.95 20.89 0.69
N VAL A 252 -7.27 22.12 1.05
CA VAL A 252 -7.76 23.13 0.12
C VAL A 252 -6.85 24.35 0.23
N SER A 253 -6.16 24.67 -0.86
CA SER A 253 -5.41 25.93 -0.98
C SER A 253 -6.18 26.86 -1.92
N ARG A 254 -6.30 28.13 -1.54
CA ARG A 254 -6.93 29.16 -2.35
C ARG A 254 -6.02 30.36 -2.44
N GLN A 255 -5.87 30.90 -3.63
CA GLN A 255 -5.21 32.17 -3.87
C GLN A 255 -6.19 33.12 -4.54
N ASN A 256 -6.17 34.38 -4.15
CA ASN A 256 -6.91 35.44 -4.82
C ASN A 256 -6.01 36.66 -4.98
N LEU A 257 -5.83 37.10 -6.22
CA LEU A 257 -5.09 38.29 -6.60
C LEU A 257 -6.05 39.22 -7.31
N THR A 258 -6.25 40.44 -6.81
CA THR A 258 -7.22 41.41 -7.38
C THR A 258 -6.58 42.78 -7.55
N LEU A 259 -6.71 43.36 -8.73
CA LEU A 259 -6.23 44.71 -9.04
C LEU A 259 -7.06 45.73 -8.25
N VAL A 260 -6.39 46.61 -7.52
CA VAL A 260 -7.01 47.64 -6.66
C VAL A 260 -6.98 48.99 -7.38
N THR A 261 -5.79 49.43 -7.78
CA THR A 261 -5.57 50.71 -8.48
C THR A 261 -4.36 50.63 -9.42
N ILE A 262 -4.30 51.58 -10.36
CA ILE A 262 -3.15 51.82 -11.23
C ILE A 262 -2.64 53.24 -10.95
N GLU A 263 -1.35 53.37 -10.67
CA GLU A 263 -0.67 54.64 -10.38
C GLU A 263 0.49 54.86 -11.38
N THR A 264 1.05 56.07 -11.39
CA THR A 264 2.26 56.36 -12.17
C THR A 264 3.45 55.59 -11.58
N GLY A 265 4.09 54.77 -12.42
CA GLY A 265 5.19 53.90 -12.05
C GLY A 265 6.57 54.44 -12.44
N PRO A 266 7.64 53.73 -12.06
CA PRO A 266 9.01 54.09 -12.43
C PRO A 266 9.28 53.87 -13.91
N PHE A 267 10.22 54.65 -14.47
CA PHE A 267 10.67 54.53 -15.86
C PHE A 267 11.40 53.21 -16.14
N GLU A 268 11.30 52.74 -17.38
CA GLU A 268 12.00 51.56 -17.86
C GLU A 268 13.53 51.74 -17.84
N ALA A 269 14.24 50.67 -17.48
CA ALA A 269 15.69 50.62 -17.54
C ALA A 269 16.16 50.36 -18.98
N ALA A 270 17.16 51.11 -19.45
CA ALA A 270 17.76 50.89 -20.76
C ALA A 270 18.69 49.67 -20.75
N GLY A 271 18.55 48.77 -21.72
CA GLY A 271 19.47 47.63 -21.88
C GLY A 271 19.14 46.72 -23.05
N LYS A 272 20.15 46.03 -23.59
CA LYS A 272 19.99 45.09 -24.72
C LYS A 272 19.57 43.69 -24.29
N ASN A 273 19.89 43.27 -23.06
CA ASN A 273 19.54 41.94 -22.56
C ASN A 273 19.07 41.98 -21.10
N VAL A 274 18.19 41.05 -20.73
CA VAL A 274 17.60 40.96 -19.38
C VAL A 274 18.67 40.81 -18.30
N ALA A 275 19.69 39.98 -18.55
CA ALA A 275 20.72 39.68 -17.56
C ALA A 275 21.57 40.91 -17.19
N SER A 276 21.89 41.78 -18.15
CA SER A 276 22.62 43.03 -17.91
C SER A 276 21.73 44.01 -17.14
N VAL A 277 20.44 44.09 -17.48
CA VAL A 277 19.49 44.97 -16.80
C VAL A 277 19.31 44.56 -15.34
N VAL A 278 19.12 43.27 -15.06
CA VAL A 278 19.02 42.76 -13.68
C VAL A 278 20.29 43.08 -12.89
N LYS A 279 21.48 42.84 -13.47
CA LYS A 279 22.76 43.16 -12.82
C LYS A 279 22.94 44.66 -12.57
N SER A 280 22.53 45.51 -13.51
CA SER A 280 22.62 46.97 -13.35
C SER A 280 21.68 47.53 -12.28
N LEU A 281 20.57 46.84 -11.99
CA LEU A 281 19.63 47.24 -10.96
C LEU A 281 20.08 46.78 -9.58
N ASP A 282 20.54 45.54 -9.45
CA ASP A 282 21.13 45.01 -8.22
C ASP A 282 21.99 43.77 -8.53
N GLU A 283 23.31 43.87 -8.30
CA GLU A 283 24.25 42.78 -8.53
C GLU A 283 24.00 41.54 -7.64
N LYS A 284 23.24 41.70 -6.54
CA LYS A 284 22.92 40.60 -5.61
C LYS A 284 21.75 39.74 -6.08
N LEU A 285 21.02 40.16 -7.12
CA LEU A 285 19.97 39.37 -7.74
C LEU A 285 20.58 38.30 -8.65
N TYR A 286 20.10 37.07 -8.49
CA TYR A 286 20.55 35.91 -9.28
C TYR A 286 19.34 35.17 -9.85
N ALA A 287 19.52 34.61 -11.04
CA ALA A 287 18.51 33.80 -11.68
C ALA A 287 18.33 32.47 -10.92
N VAL A 288 17.09 32.15 -10.61
CA VAL A 288 16.66 30.91 -9.97
C VAL A 288 15.53 30.31 -10.81
N GLY A 289 15.39 28.99 -10.77
CA GLY A 289 14.25 28.32 -11.39
C GLY A 289 12.92 28.74 -10.76
N VAL A 290 11.85 28.70 -11.55
CA VAL A 290 10.48 29.01 -11.08
C VAL A 290 9.87 27.86 -10.26
N THR A 291 10.45 26.66 -10.35
CA THR A 291 10.07 25.49 -9.58
C THR A 291 10.47 25.63 -8.12
N ALA A 292 9.65 25.10 -7.21
CA ALA A 292 9.92 25.19 -5.77
C ALA A 292 11.27 24.56 -5.36
N GLU A 293 11.93 25.18 -4.38
CA GLU A 293 13.11 24.64 -3.71
C GLU A 293 12.70 23.70 -2.57
N LYS A 294 13.52 22.67 -2.34
CA LYS A 294 13.33 21.73 -1.23
C LYS A 294 13.49 22.46 0.11
N VAL A 295 12.44 22.45 0.92
CA VAL A 295 12.47 22.95 2.30
C VAL A 295 12.70 21.78 3.24
N LYS A 296 13.85 21.78 3.93
CA LYS A 296 14.10 20.87 5.06
C LYS A 296 13.42 21.46 6.29
N SER A 297 12.51 20.70 6.91
CA SER A 297 11.98 21.05 8.22
C SER A 297 13.09 20.94 9.26
N GLN A 298 13.67 22.07 9.69
CA GLN A 298 14.58 22.08 10.84
C GLN A 298 13.74 21.94 12.11
N CYS A 299 13.73 20.76 12.70
CA CYS A 299 13.12 20.57 14.01
C CYS A 299 14.09 21.07 15.08
N LYS A 300 13.83 22.26 15.65
CA LYS A 300 14.55 22.75 16.83
C LYS A 300 14.01 22.03 18.06
N GLY A 301 14.85 21.24 18.75
CA GLY A 301 14.46 20.50 19.95
C GLY A 301 13.72 19.18 19.70
N CYS A 302 13.88 18.57 18.51
CA CYS A 302 13.41 17.19 18.34
C CYS A 302 14.23 16.25 19.22
N GLN A 303 13.52 15.34 19.86
CA GLN A 303 14.08 14.23 20.61
C GLN A 303 15.00 13.37 19.72
N SER A 304 16.13 12.95 20.27
CA SER A 304 17.01 11.99 19.59
C SER A 304 16.33 10.63 19.44
N LEU A 305 16.81 9.79 18.51
CA LEU A 305 16.25 8.45 18.33
C LEU A 305 16.34 7.63 19.63
N PHE A 306 17.45 7.73 20.36
CA PHE A 306 17.67 6.98 21.59
C PHE A 306 16.73 7.43 22.71
N GLU A 307 16.51 8.73 22.87
CA GLU A 307 15.55 9.25 23.86
C GLU A 307 14.13 8.76 23.54
N HIS A 308 13.71 8.81 22.26
CA HIS A 308 12.39 8.30 21.87
C HIS A 308 12.28 6.79 22.13
N TRP A 309 13.34 6.02 21.86
CA TRP A 309 13.38 4.59 22.20
C TRP A 309 13.20 4.35 23.70
N GLN A 310 13.85 5.13 24.57
CA GLN A 310 13.70 4.98 26.03
C GLN A 310 12.26 5.20 26.51
N GLU A 311 11.50 6.06 25.83
CA GLU A 311 10.08 6.30 26.14
C GLU A 311 9.17 5.15 25.71
N VAL A 312 9.45 4.54 24.55
CA VAL A 312 8.53 3.55 23.94
C VAL A 312 8.92 2.09 24.19
N LYS A 313 10.13 1.81 24.68
CA LYS A 313 10.64 0.43 24.84
C LYS A 313 9.72 -0.52 25.61
N LYS A 314 9.00 -0.01 26.61
CA LYS A 314 8.07 -0.83 27.43
C LYS A 314 6.92 -1.40 26.62
N GLN A 315 6.48 -0.69 25.57
CA GLN A 315 5.37 -1.12 24.72
C GLN A 315 5.80 -2.14 23.65
N PHE A 316 7.11 -2.41 23.52
CA PHE A 316 7.65 -3.42 22.60
C PHE A 316 7.84 -4.79 23.28
N GLU A 317 7.55 -4.89 24.59
CA GLU A 317 7.54 -6.16 25.30
C GLU A 317 6.37 -7.06 24.82
N PRO A 318 6.54 -8.40 24.84
CA PRO A 318 5.56 -9.35 24.28
C PRO A 318 4.12 -9.18 24.78
N ASP A 319 3.93 -8.80 26.05
CA ASP A 319 2.61 -8.62 26.68
C ASP A 319 1.80 -7.45 26.10
N SER A 320 2.49 -6.50 25.47
CA SER A 320 1.86 -5.31 24.88
C SER A 320 1.49 -5.50 23.42
N LEU A 321 1.99 -6.55 22.75
CA LEU A 321 1.81 -6.73 21.30
C LEU A 321 0.36 -6.93 20.89
N SER A 322 -0.47 -7.55 21.73
CA SER A 322 -1.89 -7.74 21.46
C SER A 322 -2.75 -6.48 21.65
N LYS A 323 -2.15 -5.35 22.05
CA LYS A 323 -2.84 -4.08 22.31
C LYS A 323 -2.49 -3.04 21.25
N ALA A 324 -3.43 -2.19 20.87
CA ALA A 324 -3.28 -1.14 19.86
C ALA A 324 -2.16 -0.13 20.18
N ILE A 325 -1.73 -0.02 21.44
CA ILE A 325 -0.62 0.84 21.82
C ILE A 325 0.71 0.40 21.18
N ALA A 326 0.97 -0.90 21.03
CA ALA A 326 2.20 -1.41 20.44
C ALA A 326 2.36 -1.02 18.96
N PRO A 327 1.41 -1.33 18.04
CA PRO A 327 1.50 -0.89 16.66
C PRO A 327 1.50 0.64 16.53
N ARG A 328 0.80 1.39 17.40
CA ARG A 328 0.90 2.88 17.39
C ARG A 328 2.33 3.35 17.70
N ARG A 329 3.00 2.78 18.72
CA ARG A 329 4.38 3.13 19.06
C ARG A 329 5.40 2.64 18.04
N PHE A 330 5.15 1.48 17.43
CA PHE A 330 5.88 0.98 16.28
C PHE A 330 5.89 1.97 15.11
N LEU A 331 4.73 2.47 14.70
CA LEU A 331 4.63 3.48 13.64
C LEU A 331 5.37 4.77 14.00
N ALA A 332 5.25 5.24 15.25
CA ALA A 332 5.97 6.42 15.72
C ALA A 332 7.49 6.21 15.70
N LEU A 333 7.98 5.04 16.10
CA LEU A 333 9.42 4.72 16.11
C LEU A 333 9.98 4.67 14.68
N ILE A 334 9.26 4.06 13.73
CA ILE A 334 9.64 4.04 12.31
C ILE A 334 9.88 5.45 11.78
N GLN A 335 9.02 6.40 12.12
CA GLN A 335 9.16 7.79 11.69
C GLN A 335 10.42 8.49 12.24
N SER A 336 10.85 8.11 13.44
CA SER A 336 12.12 8.56 14.00
C SER A 336 13.31 7.88 13.33
N ILE A 337 13.25 6.56 13.11
CA ILE A 337 14.32 5.80 12.45
C ILE A 337 14.57 6.32 11.02
N ARG A 338 13.51 6.68 10.28
CA ARG A 338 13.62 7.25 8.92
C ARG A 338 14.46 8.53 8.84
N LYS A 339 14.60 9.24 9.96
CA LYS A 339 15.36 10.50 10.06
C LYS A 339 16.72 10.32 10.71
N ALA A 340 16.99 9.15 11.27
CA ALA A 340 18.19 8.86 12.05
C ALA A 340 19.37 8.41 11.18
N SER A 341 20.56 8.54 11.74
CA SER A 341 21.80 8.02 11.18
C SER A 341 21.99 6.53 11.50
N LYS A 342 22.89 5.87 10.76
CA LYS A 342 23.24 4.46 10.97
C LYS A 342 23.71 4.17 12.40
N ASP A 343 24.53 5.05 12.97
CA ASP A 343 25.13 4.84 14.29
C ASP A 343 24.09 4.95 15.42
N GLU A 344 23.16 5.90 15.33
CA GLU A 344 22.04 6.02 16.27
C GLU A 344 21.13 4.78 16.24
N ILE A 345 20.90 4.22 15.05
CA ILE A 345 20.11 3.00 14.88
C ILE A 345 20.82 1.79 15.52
N LEU A 346 22.13 1.65 15.27
CA LEU A 346 22.95 0.61 15.90
C LEU A 346 22.99 0.73 17.42
N GLN A 347 23.00 1.94 17.97
CA GLN A 347 22.93 2.18 19.40
C GLN A 347 21.61 1.64 19.99
N VAL A 348 20.47 1.90 19.33
CA VAL A 348 19.17 1.36 19.77
C VAL A 348 19.16 -0.17 19.73
N LEU A 349 19.61 -0.79 18.63
CA LEU A 349 19.68 -2.25 18.48
C LEU A 349 20.51 -2.89 19.59
N LYS A 350 21.70 -2.35 19.89
CA LYS A 350 22.60 -2.89 20.93
C LYS A 350 22.09 -2.68 22.35
N SER A 351 21.30 -1.63 22.59
CA SER A 351 20.76 -1.30 23.92
C SER A 351 19.47 -2.02 24.29
N SER A 352 18.87 -2.75 23.35
CA SER A 352 17.56 -3.38 23.51
C SER A 352 17.63 -4.66 24.34
N THR A 353 16.56 -4.94 25.10
CA THR A 353 16.40 -6.20 25.84
C THR A 353 16.23 -7.36 24.88
N LYS A 354 16.59 -8.59 25.29
CA LYS A 354 16.43 -9.79 24.45
C LYS A 354 14.98 -10.02 24.02
N THR A 355 14.01 -9.60 24.83
CA THR A 355 12.56 -9.78 24.61
C THR A 355 11.97 -8.76 23.65
N ALA A 356 12.46 -7.50 23.65
CA ALA A 356 12.01 -6.44 22.76
C ALA A 356 12.82 -6.34 21.46
N LEU A 357 14.02 -6.93 21.41
CA LEU A 357 14.91 -6.88 20.26
C LEU A 357 14.26 -7.37 18.95
N PRO A 358 13.48 -8.47 18.90
CA PRO A 358 12.77 -8.88 17.68
C PRO A 358 11.87 -7.78 17.10
N GLN A 359 11.15 -7.05 17.95
CA GLN A 359 10.22 -5.99 17.59
C GLN A 359 10.97 -4.73 17.13
N VAL A 360 12.18 -4.49 17.66
CA VAL A 360 13.08 -3.44 17.16
C VAL A 360 13.61 -3.80 15.78
N VAL A 361 13.97 -5.07 15.54
CA VAL A 361 14.36 -5.57 14.22
C VAL A 361 13.22 -5.36 13.20
N ASP A 362 11.98 -5.67 13.59
CA ASP A 362 10.79 -5.40 12.77
C ASP A 362 10.71 -3.90 12.38
N ALA A 363 10.92 -2.99 13.35
CA ALA A 363 10.82 -1.54 13.14
C ALA A 363 11.95 -0.96 12.27
N VAL A 364 13.20 -1.36 12.53
CA VAL A 364 14.36 -0.90 11.77
C VAL A 364 14.28 -1.37 10.32
N THR A 365 13.89 -2.62 10.10
CA THR A 365 13.75 -3.18 8.75
C THR A 365 12.58 -2.53 8.00
N SER A 366 11.42 -2.34 8.66
CA SER A 366 10.24 -1.68 8.08
C SER A 366 10.46 -0.20 7.73
N SER A 367 11.49 0.43 8.31
CA SER A 367 11.83 1.84 8.03
C SER A 367 12.32 2.07 6.60
N GLN A 368 12.90 1.05 5.97
CA GLN A 368 13.25 1.01 4.54
C GLN A 368 14.15 2.15 4.05
N THR A 369 15.08 2.64 4.90
CA THR A 369 16.09 3.63 4.49
C THR A 369 17.44 2.96 4.25
N PRO A 370 18.34 3.58 3.44
CA PRO A 370 19.70 3.06 3.29
C PRO A 370 20.44 2.89 4.61
N ALA A 371 20.30 3.86 5.52
CA ALA A 371 20.92 3.82 6.84
C ALA A 371 20.37 2.69 7.73
N SER A 372 19.06 2.42 7.66
CA SER A 372 18.44 1.34 8.46
C SER A 372 18.83 -0.04 7.93
N LEU A 373 18.90 -0.23 6.60
CA LEU A 373 19.37 -1.47 5.99
C LEU A 373 20.86 -1.72 6.34
N ASP A 374 21.72 -0.72 6.21
CA ASP A 374 23.15 -0.86 6.53
C ASP A 374 23.39 -1.15 8.02
N ALA A 375 22.56 -0.60 8.91
CA ALA A 375 22.60 -0.92 10.33
C ALA A 375 22.21 -2.38 10.58
N MET A 376 21.16 -2.88 9.93
CA MET A 376 20.72 -4.28 10.05
C MET A 376 21.75 -5.27 9.53
N LEU A 377 22.33 -5.02 8.36
CA LEU A 377 23.36 -5.87 7.76
C LEU A 377 24.64 -5.92 8.61
N GLN A 378 24.97 -4.82 9.32
CA GLN A 378 26.10 -4.81 10.25
C GLN A 378 25.77 -5.51 11.59
N PHE A 379 24.51 -5.45 12.02
CA PHE A 379 24.08 -6.00 13.31
C PHE A 379 23.85 -7.51 13.26
N LEU A 380 23.28 -8.03 12.16
CA LEU A 380 22.97 -9.44 12.00
C LEU A 380 24.15 -10.23 11.46
N ASN A 381 24.42 -11.38 12.07
CA ASN A 381 25.41 -12.34 11.58
C ASN A 381 24.70 -13.64 11.19
N PHE A 382 24.59 -13.91 9.88
CA PHE A 382 23.98 -15.12 9.32
C PHE A 382 24.81 -16.39 9.52
N ALA A 383 26.06 -16.24 9.97
CA ALA A 383 26.92 -17.35 10.35
C ALA A 383 26.80 -17.74 11.84
N ASP A 384 25.99 -17.03 12.64
CA ASP A 384 25.77 -17.33 14.06
C ASP A 384 24.44 -18.09 14.27
N PRO A 385 24.46 -19.34 14.80
CA PRO A 385 23.25 -20.10 15.09
C PRO A 385 22.42 -19.52 16.26
N LYS A 386 22.95 -18.60 17.07
CA LYS A 386 22.19 -17.96 18.16
C LYS A 386 21.24 -16.87 17.65
N GLY A 387 21.43 -16.41 16.41
CA GLY A 387 20.69 -15.30 15.82
C GLY A 387 19.44 -15.66 15.01
N LEU A 388 19.04 -16.95 14.96
CA LEU A 388 18.02 -17.45 14.03
C LEU A 388 16.70 -16.66 14.06
N VAL A 389 16.18 -16.39 15.26
CA VAL A 389 14.93 -15.64 15.43
C VAL A 389 15.03 -14.24 14.82
N LEU A 390 16.16 -13.54 15.03
CA LEU A 390 16.35 -12.18 14.51
C LEU A 390 16.57 -12.17 13.00
N GLN A 391 17.29 -13.16 12.48
CA GLN A 391 17.48 -13.35 11.03
C GLN A 391 16.14 -13.58 10.34
N GLU A 392 15.30 -14.46 10.89
CA GLU A 392 13.97 -14.74 10.37
C GLU A 392 13.06 -13.50 10.40
N ARG A 393 13.05 -12.75 11.51
CA ARG A 393 12.29 -11.48 11.61
C ARG A 393 12.71 -10.47 10.56
N PHE A 394 14.01 -10.30 10.36
CA PHE A 394 14.53 -9.42 9.30
C PHE A 394 14.07 -9.86 7.91
N LEU A 395 14.14 -11.15 7.60
CA LEU A 395 13.71 -11.68 6.30
C LEU A 395 12.21 -11.50 6.07
N TYR A 396 11.37 -11.81 7.05
CA TYR A 396 9.93 -11.58 6.92
C TYR A 396 9.59 -10.09 6.82
N ALA A 397 10.24 -9.21 7.58
CA ALA A 397 10.05 -7.77 7.44
C ALA A 397 10.48 -7.25 6.05
N CYS A 398 11.54 -7.80 5.45
CA CYS A 398 11.89 -7.56 4.04
C CYS A 398 10.78 -8.06 3.10
N GLY A 399 10.25 -9.26 3.35
CA GLY A 399 9.11 -9.81 2.61
C GLY A 399 7.88 -8.91 2.66
N PHE A 400 7.60 -8.28 3.79
CA PHE A 400 6.48 -7.35 3.99
C PHE A 400 6.79 -5.89 3.64
N ALA A 401 7.99 -5.57 3.14
CA ALA A 401 8.39 -4.21 2.77
C ALA A 401 7.34 -3.56 1.84
N SER A 402 6.86 -2.38 2.22
CA SER A 402 5.83 -1.63 1.50
C SER A 402 6.37 -1.03 0.19
N HIS A 403 7.65 -0.68 0.17
CA HIS A 403 8.33 -0.10 -0.98
C HIS A 403 9.78 -0.58 -1.13
N PRO A 404 9.99 -1.88 -1.43
CA PRO A 404 11.33 -2.41 -1.63
C PRO A 404 12.04 -1.72 -2.80
N ASN A 405 13.38 -1.74 -2.74
CA ASN A 405 14.27 -1.22 -3.78
C ASN A 405 15.30 -2.27 -4.19
N GLU A 406 16.00 -2.02 -5.30
CA GLU A 406 17.02 -2.94 -5.83
C GLU A 406 18.12 -3.26 -4.81
N ARG A 407 18.53 -2.27 -4.00
CA ARG A 407 19.56 -2.45 -2.97
C ARG A 407 19.16 -3.48 -1.90
N MET A 408 17.88 -3.52 -1.50
CA MET A 408 17.38 -4.52 -0.57
C MET A 408 17.45 -5.93 -1.17
N LEU A 409 17.10 -6.08 -2.45
CA LEU A 409 17.22 -7.36 -3.15
C LEU A 409 18.70 -7.77 -3.27
N GLN A 410 19.59 -6.83 -3.63
CA GLN A 410 21.02 -7.08 -3.73
C GLN A 410 21.60 -7.54 -2.39
N ALA A 411 21.19 -6.91 -1.28
CA ALA A 411 21.62 -7.33 0.04
C ALA A 411 21.22 -8.79 0.36
N LEU A 412 20.04 -9.24 -0.07
CA LEU A 412 19.67 -10.65 0.08
C LEU A 412 20.52 -11.57 -0.80
N VAL A 413 20.87 -11.14 -2.03
CA VAL A 413 21.76 -11.89 -2.93
C VAL A 413 23.15 -12.05 -2.31
N ASP A 414 23.66 -10.99 -1.69
CA ASP A 414 24.96 -11.03 -1.02
C ASP A 414 24.92 -11.96 0.21
N ILE A 415 23.80 -11.95 0.96
CA ILE A 415 23.57 -12.88 2.08
C ILE A 415 23.50 -14.34 1.58
N SER A 416 22.80 -14.61 0.48
CA SER A 416 22.66 -15.98 -0.05
C SER A 416 23.96 -16.54 -0.60
N LYS A 417 24.85 -15.68 -1.12
CA LYS A 417 26.22 -16.05 -1.55
C LYS A 417 27.18 -16.23 -0.37
N GLY A 418 26.83 -15.66 0.79
CA GLY A 418 27.60 -15.76 2.03
C GLY A 418 27.41 -17.09 2.76
N LYS A 419 28.01 -17.19 3.96
CA LYS A 419 27.86 -18.36 4.83
C LYS A 419 26.59 -18.25 5.68
N ILE A 420 25.63 -19.13 5.42
CA ILE A 420 24.42 -19.30 6.23
C ILE A 420 24.52 -20.64 6.96
N VAL A 421 24.40 -20.65 8.30
CA VAL A 421 24.52 -21.88 9.10
C VAL A 421 23.26 -22.74 9.08
N SER A 422 22.08 -22.12 9.02
CA SER A 422 20.79 -22.81 9.04
C SER A 422 20.18 -22.94 7.65
N ASN A 423 19.79 -24.15 7.27
CA ASN A 423 19.07 -24.40 6.02
C ASN A 423 17.72 -23.67 5.99
N ASP A 424 16.99 -23.65 7.11
CA ASP A 424 15.71 -22.94 7.23
C ASP A 424 15.83 -21.43 6.92
N ILE A 425 16.96 -20.82 7.29
CA ILE A 425 17.24 -19.42 6.97
C ILE A 425 17.64 -19.27 5.51
N LYS A 426 18.42 -20.20 4.95
CA LYS A 426 18.74 -20.24 3.51
C LYS A 426 17.46 -20.32 2.67
N GLU A 427 16.52 -21.17 3.07
CA GLU A 427 15.20 -21.28 2.43
C GLU A 427 14.42 -19.97 2.50
N SER A 428 14.31 -19.38 3.70
CA SER A 428 13.62 -18.10 3.88
C SER A 428 14.23 -16.96 3.04
N VAL A 429 15.56 -16.92 2.87
CA VAL A 429 16.21 -15.92 2.01
C VAL A 429 15.70 -16.02 0.57
N VAL A 430 15.70 -17.23 0.00
CA VAL A 430 15.31 -17.46 -1.40
C VAL A 430 13.80 -17.25 -1.60
N ILE A 431 12.96 -17.70 -0.65
CA ILE A 431 11.50 -17.48 -0.68
C ILE A 431 11.16 -15.98 -0.69
N ILE A 432 11.87 -15.19 0.12
CA ILE A 432 11.64 -13.75 0.24
C ILE A 432 12.20 -12.98 -0.96
N MET A 433 13.30 -13.43 -1.56
CA MET A 433 13.76 -12.90 -2.86
C MET A 433 12.66 -12.97 -3.92
N GLY A 434 11.93 -14.08 -3.99
CA GLY A 434 10.76 -14.23 -4.86
C GLY A 434 9.72 -13.14 -4.63
N ALA A 435 9.39 -12.85 -3.37
CA ALA A 435 8.43 -11.80 -3.02
C ALA A 435 8.93 -10.40 -3.41
N LEU A 436 10.22 -10.12 -3.23
CA LEU A 436 10.82 -8.84 -3.64
C LEU A 436 10.83 -8.67 -5.16
N VAL A 437 11.12 -9.73 -5.93
CA VAL A 437 11.06 -9.73 -7.40
C VAL A 437 9.65 -9.36 -7.86
N HIS A 438 8.62 -9.99 -7.28
CA HIS A 438 7.22 -9.68 -7.61
C HIS A 438 6.92 -8.19 -7.42
N LYS A 439 7.26 -7.65 -6.25
CA LYS A 439 7.02 -6.26 -5.87
C LYS A 439 7.77 -5.27 -6.77
N LEU A 440 9.02 -5.56 -7.13
CA LEU A 440 9.83 -4.71 -8.00
C LEU A 440 9.33 -4.74 -9.44
N CYS A 441 8.92 -5.90 -9.94
CA CYS A 441 8.32 -6.05 -11.26
C CYS A 441 7.01 -5.26 -11.39
N GLN A 442 6.13 -5.32 -10.40
CA GLN A 442 4.88 -4.53 -10.38
C GLN A 442 5.11 -3.01 -10.36
N LYS A 443 6.27 -2.55 -9.89
CA LYS A 443 6.68 -1.13 -9.94
C LYS A 443 7.37 -0.74 -11.25
N GLY A 444 7.42 -1.62 -12.25
CA GLY A 444 8.10 -1.38 -13.51
C GLY A 444 9.63 -1.57 -13.46
N GLY A 445 10.16 -2.16 -12.37
CA GLY A 445 11.58 -2.45 -12.18
C GLY A 445 11.99 -3.87 -12.56
N CYS A 446 11.25 -4.52 -13.46
CA CYS A 446 11.44 -5.94 -13.78
C CYS A 446 12.74 -6.24 -14.55
N GLU A 447 13.29 -5.22 -15.22
CA GLU A 447 14.53 -5.26 -16.03
C GLU A 447 15.77 -4.76 -15.24
N LEU A 448 15.64 -4.51 -13.94
CA LEU A 448 16.77 -4.11 -13.11
C LEU A 448 17.81 -5.25 -13.03
N PRO A 449 19.13 -4.96 -13.09
CA PRO A 449 20.17 -5.99 -13.12
C PRO A 449 20.04 -7.06 -12.04
N THR A 450 19.85 -6.65 -10.77
CA THR A 450 19.70 -7.61 -9.67
C THR A 450 18.40 -8.41 -9.78
N VAL A 451 17.33 -7.82 -10.30
CA VAL A 451 16.06 -8.53 -10.52
C VAL A 451 16.23 -9.62 -11.58
N VAL A 452 16.90 -9.31 -12.68
CA VAL A 452 17.19 -10.27 -13.75
C VAL A 452 18.11 -11.40 -13.25
N GLU A 453 19.12 -11.09 -12.45
CA GLU A 453 19.99 -12.10 -11.81
C GLU A 453 19.18 -13.07 -10.95
N VAL A 454 18.33 -12.55 -10.06
CA VAL A 454 17.51 -13.37 -9.16
C VAL A 454 16.46 -14.15 -9.93
N LYS A 455 15.80 -13.56 -10.94
CA LYS A 455 14.86 -14.26 -11.82
C LYS A 455 15.51 -15.50 -12.43
N LYS A 456 16.70 -15.33 -13.00
CA LYS A 456 17.45 -16.45 -13.60
C LYS A 456 17.76 -17.53 -12.56
N MET A 457 18.24 -17.13 -11.39
CA MET A 457 18.54 -18.04 -10.28
C MET A 457 17.31 -18.88 -9.86
N ILE A 458 16.14 -18.25 -9.67
CA ILE A 458 14.95 -18.98 -9.22
C ILE A 458 14.26 -19.80 -10.32
N LEU A 459 14.41 -19.41 -11.59
CA LEU A 459 13.84 -20.16 -12.72
C LEU A 459 14.69 -21.40 -13.06
N GLU A 460 16.01 -21.30 -13.02
CA GLU A 460 16.93 -22.43 -13.27
C GLU A 460 17.10 -23.31 -12.03
N GLY A 461 16.83 -22.76 -10.84
CA GLY A 461 17.02 -23.41 -9.54
C GLY A 461 16.41 -24.81 -9.41
N PRO A 462 15.11 -25.02 -9.69
CA PRO A 462 14.47 -26.33 -9.53
C PRO A 462 15.14 -27.45 -10.33
N ASP A 463 15.63 -27.16 -11.54
CA ASP A 463 16.29 -28.14 -12.41
C ASP A 463 17.78 -28.30 -12.12
N SER A 464 18.36 -27.43 -11.29
CA SER A 464 19.80 -27.41 -10.95
C SER A 464 20.20 -28.36 -9.82
N THR A 465 19.23 -28.92 -9.09
CA THR A 465 19.46 -29.75 -7.90
C THR A 465 18.55 -30.98 -7.89
N GLN A 466 19.03 -32.04 -7.25
CA GLN A 466 18.25 -33.26 -6.98
C GLN A 466 17.81 -33.33 -5.50
N VAL A 467 18.22 -32.37 -4.67
CA VAL A 467 17.89 -32.33 -3.24
C VAL A 467 16.46 -31.82 -3.08
N GLU A 468 15.58 -32.63 -2.50
CA GLU A 468 14.15 -32.32 -2.51
C GLU A 468 13.79 -31.00 -1.81
N SER A 469 14.44 -30.69 -0.70
CA SER A 469 14.22 -29.44 0.05
C SER A 469 14.64 -28.21 -0.77
N ASP A 470 15.75 -28.29 -1.51
CA ASP A 470 16.19 -27.19 -2.36
C ASP A 470 15.22 -26.98 -3.54
N VAL A 471 14.66 -28.05 -4.13
CA VAL A 471 13.62 -27.93 -5.17
C VAL A 471 12.37 -27.23 -4.62
N GLN A 472 11.90 -27.64 -3.43
CA GLN A 472 10.75 -27.00 -2.77
C GLN A 472 11.00 -25.52 -2.49
N MET A 473 12.20 -25.18 -2.00
CA MET A 473 12.62 -23.80 -1.76
C MET A 473 12.46 -22.93 -3.02
N TYR A 474 12.97 -23.40 -4.17
CA TYR A 474 12.85 -22.66 -5.43
C TYR A 474 11.41 -22.59 -5.92
N LEU A 475 10.61 -23.65 -5.82
CA LEU A 475 9.20 -23.64 -6.20
C LEU A 475 8.39 -22.65 -5.32
N LEU A 476 8.68 -22.55 -4.03
CA LEU A 476 8.07 -21.58 -3.11
C LEU A 476 8.50 -20.14 -3.44
N ALA A 477 9.77 -19.92 -3.81
CA ALA A 477 10.24 -18.62 -4.28
C ALA A 477 9.56 -18.21 -5.58
N LEU A 478 9.40 -19.14 -6.52
CA LEU A 478 8.64 -18.91 -7.76
C LEU A 478 7.17 -18.61 -7.46
N LYS A 479 6.55 -19.32 -6.50
CA LYS A 479 5.17 -19.08 -6.03
C LYS A 479 4.98 -17.68 -5.47
N ASN A 480 6.02 -17.07 -4.89
CA ASN A 480 6.01 -15.67 -4.47
C ASN A 480 6.28 -14.70 -5.62
N SER A 481 7.13 -15.06 -6.58
CA SER A 481 7.53 -14.18 -7.69
C SER A 481 6.39 -13.91 -8.69
N LEU A 482 5.49 -14.88 -8.87
CA LEU A 482 4.39 -14.86 -9.84
C LEU A 482 4.85 -14.44 -11.25
N LEU A 483 6.00 -14.96 -11.66
CA LEU A 483 6.58 -14.73 -12.99
C LEU A 483 5.85 -15.56 -14.04
N PRO A 484 5.33 -14.96 -15.13
CA PRO A 484 4.70 -15.73 -16.21
C PRO A 484 5.61 -16.82 -16.80
N GLU A 485 6.93 -16.60 -16.81
CA GLU A 485 7.94 -17.54 -17.28
C GLU A 485 8.01 -18.81 -16.42
N ALA A 486 7.48 -18.80 -15.20
CA ALA A 486 7.44 -19.94 -14.29
C ALA A 486 6.26 -20.91 -14.57
N ILE A 487 5.26 -20.50 -15.35
CA ILE A 487 4.06 -21.31 -15.63
C ILE A 487 4.39 -22.66 -16.31
N PRO A 488 5.28 -22.73 -17.33
CA PRO A 488 5.70 -24.00 -17.90
C PRO A 488 6.41 -24.90 -16.88
N LEU A 489 7.18 -24.31 -15.96
CA LEU A 489 7.89 -25.04 -14.92
C LEU A 489 6.90 -25.62 -13.90
N PHE A 490 5.93 -24.84 -13.44
CA PHE A 490 4.86 -25.36 -12.58
C PHE A 490 4.04 -26.44 -13.27
N SER A 491 3.79 -26.33 -14.57
CA SER A 491 3.10 -27.38 -15.33
C SER A 491 3.91 -28.68 -15.37
N LYS A 492 5.24 -28.59 -15.54
CA LYS A 492 6.15 -29.74 -15.45
C LYS A 492 6.13 -30.39 -14.06
N TYR A 493 6.31 -29.60 -13.00
CA TYR A 493 6.36 -30.13 -11.63
C TYR A 493 5.00 -30.55 -11.07
N ALA A 494 3.88 -30.05 -11.64
CA ALA A 494 2.54 -30.55 -11.34
C ALA A 494 2.33 -32.03 -11.72
N GLU A 495 3.15 -32.58 -12.63
CA GLU A 495 3.13 -34.00 -12.99
C GLU A 495 4.24 -34.82 -12.31
N SER A 496 5.06 -34.23 -11.42
CA SER A 496 6.23 -34.88 -10.78
C SER A 496 5.86 -35.97 -9.78
N GLU A 497 6.64 -37.07 -9.70
CA GLU A 497 6.37 -38.19 -8.78
C GLU A 497 6.27 -37.78 -7.31
N VAL A 498 6.95 -36.69 -6.91
CA VAL A 498 6.91 -36.15 -5.56
C VAL A 498 5.66 -35.30 -5.34
N GLY A 499 4.76 -35.74 -4.45
CA GLY A 499 3.49 -35.07 -4.15
C GLY A 499 3.65 -33.62 -3.67
N ALA A 500 4.67 -33.33 -2.87
CA ALA A 500 4.96 -31.97 -2.40
C ALA A 500 5.22 -30.99 -3.55
N TYR A 501 5.96 -31.41 -4.60
CA TYR A 501 6.22 -30.56 -5.76
C TYR A 501 4.94 -30.28 -6.54
N CYS A 502 4.09 -31.29 -6.68
CA CYS A 502 2.80 -31.15 -7.33
C CYS A 502 1.92 -30.14 -6.60
N THR A 503 1.79 -30.28 -5.28
CA THR A 503 0.95 -29.39 -4.45
C THR A 503 1.46 -27.95 -4.48
N ILE A 504 2.77 -27.71 -4.33
CA ILE A 504 3.33 -26.35 -4.43
C ILE A 504 3.04 -25.77 -5.82
N SER A 505 3.25 -26.55 -6.88
CA SER A 505 3.05 -26.09 -8.26
C SER A 505 1.58 -25.78 -8.58
N LEU A 506 0.65 -26.64 -8.18
CA LEU A 506 -0.79 -26.43 -8.40
C LEU A 506 -1.31 -25.24 -7.58
N THR A 507 -0.91 -25.13 -6.31
CA THR A 507 -1.29 -23.97 -5.48
C THR A 507 -0.61 -22.68 -5.96
N ALA A 508 0.53 -22.76 -6.64
CA ALA A 508 1.13 -21.60 -7.30
C ALA A 508 0.35 -21.19 -8.56
N LEU A 509 -0.02 -22.16 -9.42
CA LEU A 509 -0.83 -21.91 -10.62
C LEU A 509 -2.18 -21.24 -10.27
N GLN A 510 -2.79 -21.62 -9.15
CA GLN A 510 -4.04 -21.01 -8.66
C GLN A 510 -3.93 -19.49 -8.40
N ARG A 511 -2.71 -18.97 -8.18
CA ARG A 511 -2.50 -17.55 -7.87
C ARG A 511 -2.33 -16.65 -9.10
N TYR A 512 -2.12 -17.24 -10.27
CA TYR A 512 -1.94 -16.46 -11.50
C TYR A 512 -3.26 -15.88 -11.99
N ASP A 513 -3.17 -14.79 -12.76
CA ASP A 513 -4.32 -14.27 -13.49
C ASP A 513 -4.83 -15.35 -14.44
N VAL A 514 -6.16 -15.50 -14.50
CA VAL A 514 -6.85 -16.45 -15.36
C VAL A 514 -6.44 -16.31 -16.83
N ALA A 515 -6.09 -15.10 -17.28
CA ALA A 515 -5.61 -14.84 -18.63
C ALA A 515 -4.27 -15.55 -18.97
N LEU A 516 -3.47 -15.90 -17.96
CA LEU A 516 -2.18 -16.58 -18.13
C LEU A 516 -2.30 -18.11 -18.07
N ILE A 517 -3.45 -18.65 -17.65
CA ILE A 517 -3.70 -20.09 -17.60
C ILE A 517 -4.17 -20.57 -18.98
N THR A 518 -3.21 -20.97 -19.81
CA THR A 518 -3.47 -21.45 -21.18
C THR A 518 -4.13 -22.83 -21.20
N ASP A 519 -4.67 -23.20 -22.36
CA ASP A 519 -5.27 -24.53 -22.56
C ASP A 519 -4.26 -25.67 -22.34
N GLU A 520 -2.96 -25.46 -22.59
CA GLU A 520 -1.93 -26.48 -22.31
C GLU A 520 -1.76 -26.73 -20.81
N VAL A 521 -1.80 -25.66 -20.01
CA VAL A 521 -1.78 -25.74 -18.54
C VAL A 521 -3.03 -26.47 -18.07
N LYS A 522 -4.21 -26.09 -18.57
CA LYS A 522 -5.48 -26.76 -18.24
C LYS A 522 -5.46 -28.23 -18.59
N GLN A 523 -4.95 -28.63 -19.76
CA GLN A 523 -4.81 -30.03 -20.13
C GLN A 523 -3.94 -30.80 -19.14
N THR A 524 -2.83 -30.20 -18.69
CA THR A 524 -1.93 -30.80 -17.69
C THR A 524 -2.63 -30.98 -16.35
N VAL A 525 -3.31 -29.94 -15.86
CA VAL A 525 -4.07 -30.00 -14.60
C VAL A 525 -5.21 -31.03 -14.67
N ASN A 526 -5.91 -31.12 -15.81
CA ASN A 526 -6.94 -32.14 -16.04
C ASN A 526 -6.35 -33.56 -16.01
N ARG A 527 -5.16 -33.79 -16.60
CA ARG A 527 -4.49 -35.10 -16.56
C ARG A 527 -4.15 -35.53 -15.14
N VAL A 528 -3.71 -34.59 -14.30
CA VAL A 528 -3.43 -34.82 -12.89
C VAL A 528 -4.72 -35.19 -12.14
N TYR A 529 -5.79 -34.42 -12.32
CA TYR A 529 -7.08 -34.68 -11.66
C TYR A 529 -7.69 -36.03 -12.05
N HIS A 530 -7.74 -36.31 -13.35
CA HIS A 530 -8.35 -37.51 -13.94
C HIS A 530 -7.43 -38.73 -13.96
N GLN A 531 -6.16 -38.59 -13.54
CA GLN A 531 -5.19 -39.68 -13.46
C GLN A 531 -4.98 -40.41 -14.80
N ASN A 532 -4.97 -39.68 -15.91
CA ASN A 532 -4.93 -40.30 -17.24
C ASN A 532 -3.61 -41.03 -17.55
N ARG A 533 -2.52 -40.69 -16.85
CA ARG A 533 -1.17 -41.25 -17.07
C ARG A 533 -0.69 -42.10 -15.89
N ARG A 534 -0.96 -41.64 -14.66
CA ARG A 534 -0.54 -42.30 -13.43
C ARG A 534 -1.47 -41.96 -12.27
N VAL A 535 -1.28 -42.69 -11.18
CA VAL A 535 -1.93 -42.41 -9.90
C VAL A 535 -1.25 -41.21 -9.22
N TYR A 536 -2.04 -40.42 -8.51
CA TYR A 536 -1.68 -39.19 -7.82
C TYR A 536 -2.37 -39.20 -6.46
N GLU A 537 -1.71 -38.62 -5.46
CA GLU A 537 -2.28 -38.43 -4.12
C GLU A 537 -3.57 -37.59 -4.14
N LYS A 538 -4.43 -37.78 -3.14
CA LYS A 538 -5.75 -37.12 -3.08
C LYS A 538 -5.65 -35.60 -2.93
N ASN A 539 -4.70 -35.12 -2.12
CA ASN A 539 -4.41 -33.69 -1.95
C ASN A 539 -3.98 -33.01 -3.26
N VAL A 540 -3.16 -33.67 -4.08
CA VAL A 540 -2.71 -33.21 -5.39
C VAL A 540 -3.89 -33.07 -6.35
N ARG A 541 -4.75 -34.09 -6.39
CA ARG A 541 -5.97 -34.06 -7.22
C ARG A 541 -6.94 -32.98 -6.77
N ALA A 542 -7.13 -32.81 -5.46
CA ALA A 542 -7.96 -31.73 -4.92
C ALA A 542 -7.40 -30.34 -5.31
N ALA A 543 -6.08 -30.12 -5.19
CA ALA A 543 -5.44 -28.89 -5.66
C ALA A 543 -5.62 -28.67 -7.18
N ALA A 544 -5.54 -29.74 -7.97
CA ALA A 544 -5.78 -29.64 -9.41
C ALA A 544 -7.23 -29.23 -9.73
N ALA A 545 -8.21 -29.75 -8.99
CA ALA A 545 -9.59 -29.31 -9.12
C ALA A 545 -9.77 -27.82 -8.77
N ASP A 546 -9.12 -27.34 -7.72
CA ASP A 546 -9.15 -25.94 -7.32
C ASP A 546 -8.61 -25.01 -8.45
N VAL A 547 -7.56 -25.43 -9.15
CA VAL A 547 -7.02 -24.69 -10.31
C VAL A 547 -8.00 -24.66 -11.48
N VAL A 548 -8.65 -25.77 -11.82
CA VAL A 548 -9.63 -25.79 -12.93
C VAL A 548 -10.84 -24.91 -12.60
N PHE A 549 -11.39 -25.01 -11.40
CA PHE A 549 -12.56 -24.19 -11.01
C PHE A 549 -12.25 -22.68 -10.97
N SER A 550 -11.01 -22.30 -10.68
CA SER A 550 -10.59 -20.90 -10.63
C SER A 550 -10.13 -20.32 -11.98
N SER A 551 -9.85 -21.15 -12.99
CA SER A 551 -9.24 -20.74 -14.27
C SER A 551 -10.22 -20.58 -15.45
N ASN A 552 -11.44 -20.12 -15.18
CA ASN A 552 -12.52 -19.98 -16.19
C ASN A 552 -12.72 -21.29 -16.99
N PRO A 553 -13.26 -22.33 -16.35
CA PRO A 553 -13.34 -23.66 -16.94
C PRO A 553 -14.36 -23.74 -18.08
N SER A 554 -14.08 -24.55 -19.08
CA SER A 554 -15.01 -24.87 -20.17
C SER A 554 -16.16 -25.76 -19.71
N TYR A 555 -17.22 -25.83 -20.52
CA TYR A 555 -18.36 -26.73 -20.27
C TYR A 555 -17.92 -28.20 -20.11
N MET A 556 -17.00 -28.67 -20.95
CA MET A 556 -16.54 -30.07 -20.92
C MET A 556 -15.70 -30.38 -19.70
N GLU A 557 -14.84 -29.46 -19.26
CA GLU A 557 -14.05 -29.64 -18.03
C GLU A 557 -14.98 -29.76 -16.82
N VAL A 558 -15.94 -28.84 -16.69
CA VAL A 558 -16.94 -28.89 -15.61
C VAL A 558 -17.78 -30.16 -15.70
N LYS A 559 -18.23 -30.57 -16.89
CA LYS A 559 -19.00 -31.79 -17.07
C LYS A 559 -18.21 -33.03 -16.65
N ASN A 560 -16.94 -33.14 -17.04
CA ASN A 560 -16.08 -34.25 -16.67
C ASN A 560 -15.82 -34.31 -15.16
N MET A 561 -15.66 -33.16 -14.50
CA MET A 561 -15.54 -33.07 -13.05
C MET A 561 -16.83 -33.46 -12.32
N LEU A 562 -18.00 -33.10 -12.86
CA LEU A 562 -19.25 -33.57 -12.29
C LEU A 562 -19.38 -35.10 -12.49
N LEU A 563 -19.07 -35.61 -13.68
CA LEU A 563 -19.16 -37.04 -13.98
C LEU A 563 -18.15 -37.91 -13.20
N SER A 564 -17.08 -37.32 -12.65
CA SER A 564 -16.16 -38.04 -11.78
C SER A 564 -16.74 -38.27 -10.37
N ILE A 565 -17.61 -37.38 -9.86
CA ILE A 565 -18.20 -37.49 -8.51
C ILE A 565 -19.01 -38.80 -8.41
N GLY A 566 -18.62 -39.71 -7.53
CA GLY A 566 -19.16 -41.07 -7.40
C GLY A 566 -18.21 -42.17 -7.89
N ASN A 567 -17.21 -41.80 -8.68
CA ASN A 567 -16.16 -42.69 -9.18
C ASN A 567 -14.78 -42.37 -8.56
N LEU A 568 -14.70 -41.44 -7.60
CA LEU A 568 -13.48 -41.13 -6.85
C LEU A 568 -13.46 -41.88 -5.51
N PRO A 569 -12.34 -41.88 -4.77
CA PRO A 569 -12.30 -42.33 -3.39
C PRO A 569 -13.31 -41.58 -2.51
N ARG A 570 -13.81 -42.24 -1.46
CA ARG A 570 -14.90 -41.76 -0.58
C ARG A 570 -14.80 -40.27 -0.21
N GLU A 571 -13.69 -39.87 0.43
CA GLU A 571 -13.52 -38.49 0.89
C GLU A 571 -13.31 -37.49 -0.26
N LEU A 572 -12.68 -37.91 -1.36
CA LEU A 572 -12.52 -37.04 -2.52
C LEU A 572 -13.86 -36.79 -3.25
N ASN A 573 -14.75 -37.78 -3.31
CA ASN A 573 -16.13 -37.57 -3.80
C ASN A 573 -16.85 -36.51 -2.98
N LYS A 574 -16.80 -36.65 -1.65
CA LYS A 574 -17.44 -35.72 -0.74
C LYS A 574 -16.83 -34.32 -0.85
N TYR A 575 -15.51 -34.21 -0.92
CA TYR A 575 -14.81 -32.94 -1.11
C TYR A 575 -15.24 -32.23 -2.40
N MET A 576 -15.22 -32.94 -3.54
CA MET A 576 -15.61 -32.38 -4.84
C MET A 576 -17.07 -31.92 -4.86
N LEU A 577 -17.98 -32.71 -4.27
CA LEU A 577 -19.38 -32.34 -4.10
C LEU A 577 -19.53 -31.07 -3.25
N SER A 578 -18.86 -31.01 -2.10
CA SER A 578 -18.86 -29.84 -1.23
C SER A 578 -18.30 -28.61 -1.96
N LYS A 579 -17.24 -28.77 -2.76
CA LYS A 579 -16.65 -27.67 -3.54
C LYS A 579 -17.60 -27.13 -4.61
N VAL A 580 -18.28 -28.01 -5.33
CA VAL A 580 -19.32 -27.61 -6.31
C VAL A 580 -20.46 -26.87 -5.62
N ASN A 581 -20.92 -27.36 -4.48
CA ASN A 581 -21.97 -26.70 -3.70
C ASN A 581 -21.52 -25.32 -3.19
N ASP A 582 -20.28 -25.18 -2.72
CA ASP A 582 -19.73 -23.90 -2.26
C ASP A 582 -19.63 -22.89 -3.40
N ILE A 583 -19.15 -23.32 -4.58
CA ILE A 583 -19.11 -22.47 -5.78
C ILE A 583 -20.53 -21.97 -6.12
N LEU A 584 -21.54 -22.83 -6.08
CA LEU A 584 -22.92 -22.46 -6.36
C LEU A 584 -23.53 -21.54 -5.30
N HIS A 585 -23.23 -21.79 -4.02
CA HIS A 585 -23.69 -21.03 -2.87
C HIS A 585 -23.10 -19.62 -2.84
N PHE A 586 -21.78 -19.51 -3.04
CA PHE A 586 -21.03 -18.26 -2.96
C PHE A 586 -20.92 -17.50 -4.29
N GLU A 587 -21.55 -18.02 -5.35
CA GLU A 587 -21.59 -17.41 -6.69
C GLU A 587 -20.21 -17.09 -7.28
N MET A 588 -19.26 -18.01 -7.12
CA MET A 588 -17.90 -17.87 -7.68
C MET A 588 -17.91 -17.83 -9.23
N PRO A 589 -16.81 -17.45 -9.89
CA PRO A 589 -16.79 -17.27 -11.36
C PRO A 589 -17.29 -18.48 -12.18
N ALA A 590 -17.03 -19.71 -11.73
CA ALA A 590 -17.44 -20.93 -12.41
C ALA A 590 -18.95 -21.28 -12.26
N SER A 591 -19.70 -20.59 -11.39
CA SER A 591 -21.09 -20.98 -11.05
C SER A 591 -22.04 -20.97 -12.25
N LYS A 592 -21.85 -20.05 -13.21
CA LYS A 592 -22.69 -19.98 -14.41
C LYS A 592 -22.56 -21.25 -15.27
N ILE A 593 -21.34 -21.71 -15.47
CA ILE A 593 -21.03 -22.89 -16.30
C ILE A 593 -21.43 -24.17 -15.56
N LEU A 594 -21.22 -24.22 -14.23
CA LEU A 594 -21.73 -25.31 -13.38
C LEU A 594 -23.25 -25.43 -13.46
N ARG A 595 -24.00 -24.33 -13.29
CA ARG A 595 -25.46 -24.33 -13.43
C ARG A 595 -25.91 -24.80 -14.82
N GLN A 596 -25.13 -24.51 -15.88
CA GLN A 596 -25.40 -25.00 -17.23
C GLN A 596 -25.14 -26.50 -17.37
N ALA A 597 -24.03 -27.01 -16.85
CA ALA A 597 -23.70 -28.43 -16.85
C ALA A 597 -24.75 -29.24 -16.06
N MET A 598 -25.16 -28.75 -14.89
CA MET A 598 -26.14 -29.38 -14.01
C MET A 598 -27.58 -29.41 -14.54
N LYS A 599 -27.87 -28.83 -15.72
CA LYS A 599 -29.15 -29.04 -16.40
C LYS A 599 -29.29 -30.47 -16.93
N ASP A 600 -28.18 -31.15 -17.17
CA ASP A 600 -28.15 -32.54 -17.60
C ASP A 600 -28.31 -33.47 -16.38
N MET A 601 -29.41 -34.24 -16.36
CA MET A 601 -29.74 -35.18 -15.27
C MET A 601 -28.67 -36.26 -15.05
N ILE A 602 -27.87 -36.59 -16.06
CA ILE A 602 -26.75 -37.54 -15.92
C ILE A 602 -25.67 -36.97 -14.99
N SER A 603 -25.44 -35.66 -15.08
CA SER A 603 -24.44 -34.95 -14.29
C SER A 603 -24.96 -34.45 -12.94
N HIS A 604 -26.28 -34.26 -12.81
CA HIS A 604 -26.91 -33.76 -11.60
C HIS A 604 -28.17 -34.56 -11.27
N ASN A 605 -28.03 -35.44 -10.28
CA ASN A 605 -29.10 -36.27 -9.74
C ASN A 605 -28.80 -36.60 -8.26
N TYR A 606 -29.80 -37.14 -7.56
CA TYR A 606 -29.69 -37.45 -6.14
C TYR A 606 -28.63 -38.51 -5.85
N ASP A 607 -28.43 -39.52 -6.72
CA ASP A 607 -27.38 -40.53 -6.52
C ASP A 607 -25.99 -39.89 -6.48
N ARG A 608 -25.71 -38.98 -7.43
CA ARG A 608 -24.41 -38.32 -7.54
C ARG A 608 -24.19 -37.27 -6.45
N PHE A 609 -25.24 -36.58 -6.01
CA PHE A 609 -25.18 -35.51 -5.02
C PHE A 609 -25.49 -35.97 -3.57
N SER A 610 -25.63 -37.28 -3.33
CA SER A 610 -25.77 -37.88 -1.99
C SER A 610 -24.54 -38.70 -1.60
N LYS A 611 -23.35 -38.11 -1.67
CA LYS A 611 -22.09 -38.77 -1.28
C LYS A 611 -21.81 -38.58 0.21
N VAL A 612 -21.38 -39.68 0.85
CA VAL A 612 -21.03 -39.74 2.27
C VAL A 612 -19.54 -39.45 2.49
N GLY A 613 -19.20 -38.84 3.63
CA GLY A 613 -17.85 -38.49 4.03
C GLY A 613 -17.82 -37.26 4.93
N SER A 614 -16.66 -36.96 5.50
CA SER A 614 -16.47 -35.81 6.42
C SER A 614 -15.85 -34.58 5.73
N SER A 615 -15.32 -34.73 4.51
CA SER A 615 -14.70 -33.63 3.77
C SER A 615 -15.67 -32.50 3.45
N SER A 616 -15.18 -31.26 3.46
CA SER A 616 -16.03 -30.08 3.34
C SER A 616 -15.34 -28.93 2.64
N ALA A 617 -16.15 -28.00 2.12
CA ALA A 617 -15.72 -26.75 1.52
C ALA A 617 -16.82 -25.72 1.80
N PHE A 618 -16.45 -24.55 2.32
CA PHE A 618 -17.41 -23.52 2.66
C PHE A 618 -16.77 -22.13 2.61
N SER A 619 -17.47 -21.18 1.99
CA SER A 619 -17.10 -19.78 1.89
C SER A 619 -18.19 -18.89 2.47
N GLY A 620 -17.78 -17.88 3.26
CA GLY A 620 -18.68 -16.95 3.93
C GLY A 620 -18.14 -15.52 3.98
N PHE A 621 -18.99 -14.59 4.40
CA PHE A 621 -18.61 -13.18 4.60
C PHE A 621 -18.24 -12.93 6.06
N MET A 622 -17.06 -12.38 6.30
CA MET A 622 -16.68 -11.86 7.64
C MET A 622 -17.23 -10.45 7.84
N ALA A 623 -17.15 -9.61 6.80
CA ALA A 623 -17.62 -8.24 6.83
C ALA A 623 -17.97 -7.75 5.41
N ARG A 624 -19.08 -7.03 5.28
CA ARG A 624 -19.48 -6.37 4.04
C ARG A 624 -19.76 -4.90 4.31
N THR A 625 -18.81 -4.04 3.99
CA THR A 625 -18.93 -2.60 4.16
C THR A 625 -18.99 -1.91 2.79
N ALA A 626 -19.25 -0.61 2.76
CA ALA A 626 -19.27 0.16 1.51
C ALA A 626 -17.88 0.27 0.86
N ASP A 627 -16.80 0.19 1.64
CA ASP A 627 -15.43 0.42 1.18
C ASP A 627 -14.64 -0.89 0.94
N ALA A 628 -14.96 -1.94 1.70
CA ALA A 628 -14.29 -3.22 1.64
C ALA A 628 -15.22 -4.40 1.96
N THR A 629 -14.96 -5.52 1.31
CA THR A 629 -15.59 -6.82 1.59
C THR A 629 -14.52 -7.81 2.03
N THR A 630 -14.75 -8.49 3.15
CA THR A 630 -13.86 -9.52 3.69
C THR A 630 -14.59 -10.85 3.72
N THR A 631 -13.95 -11.89 3.18
CA THR A 631 -14.50 -13.24 3.09
C THR A 631 -13.57 -14.23 3.76
N TYR A 632 -14.12 -15.33 4.24
CA TYR A 632 -13.35 -16.47 4.71
C TYR A 632 -13.75 -17.71 3.90
N SER A 633 -12.80 -18.60 3.66
CA SER A 633 -13.06 -19.93 3.11
C SER A 633 -12.38 -20.99 3.98
N LEU A 634 -13.04 -22.13 4.14
CA LEU A 634 -12.50 -23.29 4.82
C LEU A 634 -12.75 -24.54 3.96
N ASP A 635 -11.66 -25.11 3.44
CA ASP A 635 -11.66 -26.33 2.65
C ASP A 635 -10.94 -27.43 3.43
N ILE A 636 -11.60 -28.57 3.68
CA ILE A 636 -11.08 -29.67 4.48
C ILE A 636 -11.21 -30.98 3.72
N LEU A 637 -10.08 -31.67 3.58
CA LEU A 637 -9.98 -33.00 3.00
C LEU A 637 -9.51 -33.97 4.08
N TYR A 638 -10.30 -35.01 4.30
CA TYR A 638 -9.94 -36.14 5.16
C TYR A 638 -9.38 -37.31 4.32
N SER A 639 -8.59 -38.18 4.97
CA SER A 639 -8.29 -39.51 4.46
C SER A 639 -9.46 -40.47 4.75
N GLY A 640 -9.46 -41.64 4.12
CA GLY A 640 -10.49 -42.66 4.28
C GLY A 640 -10.61 -43.17 5.72
N SER A 641 -9.53 -43.08 6.49
CA SER A 641 -9.47 -43.40 7.93
C SER A 641 -10.15 -42.35 8.82
N GLY A 642 -10.52 -41.19 8.28
CA GLY A 642 -11.09 -40.07 9.04
C GLY A 642 -10.05 -39.10 9.61
N VAL A 643 -8.77 -39.30 9.29
CA VAL A 643 -7.69 -38.38 9.67
C VAL A 643 -7.67 -37.15 8.74
N LEU A 644 -7.34 -35.98 9.28
CA LEU A 644 -7.18 -34.78 8.46
C LEU A 644 -5.99 -34.94 7.49
N ARG A 645 -6.23 -34.83 6.18
CA ARG A 645 -5.15 -34.81 5.18
C ARG A 645 -4.71 -33.38 4.86
N ARG A 646 -5.68 -32.49 4.65
CA ARG A 646 -5.46 -31.08 4.29
C ARG A 646 -6.58 -30.21 4.82
N SER A 647 -6.24 -29.11 5.50
CA SER A 647 -7.16 -28.02 5.84
C SER A 647 -6.61 -26.72 5.30
N ASN A 648 -7.39 -26.00 4.50
CA ASN A 648 -7.04 -24.70 3.94
C ASN A 648 -8.04 -23.66 4.43
N MET A 649 -7.58 -22.77 5.31
CA MET A 649 -8.32 -21.58 5.70
C MET A 649 -7.75 -20.38 4.95
N ASN A 650 -8.61 -19.67 4.21
CA ASN A 650 -8.24 -18.42 3.55
C ASN A 650 -9.09 -17.27 4.06
N ILE A 651 -8.48 -16.09 4.19
CA ILE A 651 -9.17 -14.82 4.39
C ILE A 651 -8.76 -13.88 3.27
N TYR A 652 -9.75 -13.41 2.52
CA TYR A 652 -9.56 -12.44 1.44
C TYR A 652 -10.16 -11.10 1.82
N ALA A 653 -9.50 -10.02 1.37
CA ALA A 653 -10.03 -8.67 1.45
C ALA A 653 -10.12 -8.08 0.04
N ALA A 654 -11.27 -7.53 -0.30
CA ALA A 654 -11.51 -6.90 -1.60
C ALA A 654 -11.92 -5.43 -1.43
N SER A 655 -11.33 -4.55 -2.24
CA SER A 655 -11.68 -3.12 -2.31
C SER A 655 -11.42 -2.58 -3.71
N ASN A 656 -12.38 -1.83 -4.28
CA ASN A 656 -12.29 -1.21 -5.61
C ASN A 656 -11.86 -2.16 -6.75
N GLY A 657 -12.30 -3.42 -6.71
CA GLY A 657 -11.95 -4.43 -7.72
C GLY A 657 -10.59 -5.11 -7.51
N ALA A 658 -9.78 -4.64 -6.56
CA ALA A 658 -8.56 -5.33 -6.14
C ALA A 658 -8.89 -6.35 -5.04
N MET A 659 -8.21 -7.50 -5.09
CA MET A 659 -8.25 -8.55 -4.08
C MET A 659 -6.88 -8.67 -3.41
N LEU A 660 -6.89 -8.96 -2.11
CA LEU A 660 -5.71 -9.21 -1.30
C LEU A 660 -5.91 -10.54 -0.58
N HIS A 661 -4.95 -11.45 -0.70
CA HIS A 661 -4.91 -12.66 0.12
C HIS A 661 -4.29 -12.30 1.46
N GLY A 662 -5.15 -11.97 2.43
CA GLY A 662 -4.73 -11.44 3.73
C GLY A 662 -4.06 -12.51 4.59
N LEU A 663 -4.70 -13.68 4.71
CA LEU A 663 -4.21 -14.81 5.49
C LEU A 663 -4.55 -16.11 4.76
N GLN A 664 -3.59 -17.01 4.68
CA GLN A 664 -3.81 -18.44 4.46
C GLN A 664 -3.16 -19.20 5.59
N VAL A 665 -3.88 -20.16 6.15
CA VAL A 665 -3.32 -21.19 7.01
C VAL A 665 -3.68 -22.53 6.41
N ALA A 666 -2.67 -23.23 5.91
CA ALA A 666 -2.78 -24.57 5.37
C ALA A 666 -2.15 -25.55 6.35
N ILE A 667 -2.92 -26.54 6.83
CA ILE A 667 -2.42 -27.63 7.66
C ILE A 667 -2.45 -28.90 6.81
N GLU A 668 -1.34 -29.61 6.78
CA GLU A 668 -1.19 -30.87 6.07
C GLU A 668 -0.74 -31.94 7.05
N ALA A 669 -1.34 -33.13 6.95
CA ALA A 669 -0.90 -34.30 7.70
C ALA A 669 -1.02 -35.58 6.87
N GLN A 670 -0.17 -36.57 7.17
CA GLN A 670 -0.12 -37.89 6.52
C GLN A 670 0.50 -38.93 7.45
N GLY A 671 0.24 -40.21 7.15
CA GLY A 671 0.88 -41.34 7.84
C GLY A 671 0.53 -41.39 9.32
N MET A 672 -0.61 -40.84 9.73
CA MET A 672 -1.10 -40.85 11.11
C MET A 672 -2.11 -41.97 11.37
N GLU A 673 -2.47 -42.72 10.32
CA GLU A 673 -3.37 -43.87 10.36
C GLU A 673 -2.88 -44.94 11.35
N SER A 674 -1.56 -45.13 11.44
CA SER A 674 -0.94 -46.07 12.37
C SER A 674 -1.20 -45.74 13.85
N LEU A 675 -1.40 -44.45 14.19
CA LEU A 675 -1.67 -44.01 15.57
C LEU A 675 -3.04 -44.43 16.08
N ILE A 676 -3.99 -44.59 15.16
CA ILE A 676 -5.38 -44.98 15.45
C ILE A 676 -5.69 -46.41 15.01
N ALA A 677 -4.65 -47.20 14.69
CA ALA A 677 -4.76 -48.56 14.16
C ALA A 677 -5.65 -48.66 12.90
N ALA A 678 -5.65 -47.62 12.06
CA ALA A 678 -6.31 -47.61 10.76
C ALA A 678 -5.33 -48.00 9.65
N LYS A 679 -5.87 -48.42 8.49
CA LYS A 679 -5.07 -48.68 7.28
C LYS A 679 -4.95 -47.40 6.44
N PRO A 680 -3.75 -47.09 5.90
CA PRO A 680 -3.58 -46.06 4.88
C PRO A 680 -4.45 -46.30 3.65
N ASP A 681 -4.74 -45.22 2.92
CA ASP A 681 -5.43 -45.29 1.64
C ASP A 681 -4.50 -45.75 0.51
N GLU A 682 -5.07 -46.22 -0.60
CA GLU A 682 -4.30 -46.61 -1.79
C GLU A 682 -3.44 -45.43 -2.32
N GLY A 683 -2.14 -45.68 -2.47
CA GLY A 683 -1.14 -44.66 -2.84
C GLY A 683 -0.54 -43.89 -1.66
N GLU A 684 -0.94 -44.22 -0.41
CA GLU A 684 -0.45 -43.58 0.81
C GLU A 684 0.24 -44.58 1.77
N GLU A 685 0.47 -45.82 1.33
CA GLU A 685 1.00 -46.91 2.17
C GLU A 685 2.44 -46.69 2.66
N ASP A 686 3.28 -46.05 1.83
CA ASP A 686 4.69 -45.77 2.12
C ASP A 686 4.91 -44.37 2.73
N LEU A 687 3.84 -43.63 3.06
CA LEU A 687 3.97 -42.28 3.61
C LEU A 687 4.41 -42.30 5.07
N GLU A 688 5.54 -41.64 5.33
CA GLU A 688 6.01 -41.38 6.70
C GLU A 688 5.06 -40.43 7.43
N SER A 689 4.86 -40.66 8.74
CA SER A 689 4.08 -39.78 9.62
C SER A 689 4.60 -38.35 9.57
N PHE A 690 3.79 -37.41 9.12
CA PHE A 690 4.17 -36.01 8.98
C PHE A 690 2.98 -35.11 9.29
N ALA A 691 3.25 -33.99 9.97
CA ALA A 691 2.34 -32.87 10.03
C ALA A 691 3.11 -31.56 9.88
N GLY A 692 2.56 -30.65 9.10
CA GLY A 692 3.15 -29.35 8.84
C GLY A 692 2.08 -28.29 8.62
N MET A 693 2.53 -27.04 8.65
CA MET A 693 1.72 -25.88 8.39
C MET A 693 2.42 -24.95 7.42
N SER A 694 1.68 -24.49 6.42
CA SER A 694 2.11 -23.45 5.50
C SER A 694 1.24 -22.22 5.70
N ALA A 695 1.87 -21.04 5.77
CA ALA A 695 1.19 -19.76 5.93
C ALA A 695 1.51 -18.83 4.77
N LEU A 696 0.49 -18.10 4.32
CA LEU A 696 0.62 -16.94 3.45
C LEU A 696 0.04 -15.74 4.17
N LEU A 697 0.79 -14.66 4.26
CA LEU A 697 0.36 -13.41 4.88
C LEU A 697 0.51 -12.28 3.87
N PHE A 698 -0.57 -11.54 3.61
CA PHE A 698 -0.56 -10.37 2.73
C PHE A 698 0.14 -10.61 1.38
N ASP A 699 -0.27 -11.67 0.68
CA ASP A 699 0.31 -12.17 -0.59
C ASP A 699 1.73 -12.75 -0.51
N VAL A 700 2.35 -12.84 0.68
CA VAL A 700 3.68 -13.41 0.87
C VAL A 700 3.58 -14.81 1.46
N GLN A 701 3.94 -15.83 0.68
CA GLN A 701 4.14 -17.20 1.15
C GLN A 701 5.36 -17.23 2.08
N LEU A 702 5.15 -17.71 3.30
CA LEU A 702 6.22 -17.93 4.28
C LEU A 702 6.79 -19.34 4.12
N ARG A 703 7.93 -19.59 4.77
CA ARG A 703 8.49 -20.94 4.86
C ARG A 703 7.50 -21.84 5.61
N PRO A 704 7.12 -23.02 5.06
CA PRO A 704 6.34 -24.00 5.80
C PRO A 704 7.07 -24.42 7.09
N VAL A 705 6.31 -24.65 8.16
CA VAL A 705 6.80 -25.11 9.45
C VAL A 705 6.36 -26.55 9.64
N THR A 706 7.32 -27.43 9.87
CA THR A 706 7.05 -28.84 10.16
C THR A 706 6.81 -29.01 11.66
N PHE A 707 5.65 -29.52 12.05
CA PHE A 707 5.37 -29.85 13.45
C PHE A 707 6.09 -31.12 13.85
N PHE A 708 6.08 -32.16 13.01
CA PHE A 708 6.91 -33.34 13.17
C PHE A 708 7.08 -34.07 11.83
N LYS A 709 8.17 -34.83 11.73
CA LYS A 709 8.41 -35.76 10.62
C LYS A 709 9.00 -37.07 11.15
N GLY A 710 8.34 -38.18 10.83
CA GLY A 710 8.66 -39.49 11.37
C GLY A 710 7.97 -39.77 12.70
N TYR A 711 7.73 -41.05 12.96
CA TYR A 711 7.06 -41.52 14.18
C TYR A 711 7.88 -41.22 15.45
N SER A 712 9.22 -41.28 15.37
CA SER A 712 10.11 -40.99 16.50
C SER A 712 10.02 -39.54 16.96
N ASP A 713 10.03 -38.57 16.03
CA ASP A 713 9.90 -37.14 16.33
C ASP A 713 8.50 -36.82 16.89
N LEU A 714 7.46 -37.41 16.31
CA LEU A 714 6.09 -37.30 16.82
C LEU A 714 6.01 -37.74 18.29
N MET A 715 6.47 -38.95 18.61
CA MET A 715 6.43 -39.46 19.99
C MET A 715 7.26 -38.60 20.93
N SER A 716 8.43 -38.13 20.49
CA SER A 716 9.26 -37.22 21.29
C SER A 716 8.54 -35.90 21.61
N LYS A 717 7.80 -35.33 20.66
CA LYS A 717 7.02 -34.11 20.86
C LYS A 717 5.80 -34.36 21.73
N MET A 718 5.07 -35.45 21.52
CA MET A 718 3.91 -35.80 22.34
C MET A 718 4.28 -35.97 23.82
N PHE A 719 5.42 -36.61 24.14
CA PHE A 719 5.88 -36.76 25.53
C PHE A 719 6.48 -35.48 26.14
N SER A 720 6.83 -34.49 25.32
CA SER A 720 7.36 -33.20 25.78
C SER A 720 6.33 -32.06 25.75
N MET A 721 5.12 -32.30 25.22
CA MET A 721 4.05 -31.31 25.15
C MET A 721 3.47 -31.03 26.55
N SER A 722 3.54 -29.76 26.97
CA SER A 722 3.02 -29.27 28.25
C SER A 722 1.54 -28.86 28.22
N GLY A 723 0.83 -29.05 27.10
CA GLY A 723 -0.53 -28.53 26.87
C GLY A 723 -0.60 -27.00 26.69
N GLU A 724 0.52 -26.28 26.83
CA GLU A 724 0.56 -24.83 26.65
C GLU A 724 0.62 -24.44 25.16
N PRO A 725 -0.02 -23.32 24.74
CA PRO A 725 0.01 -22.85 23.37
C PRO A 725 1.42 -22.52 22.88
N MET A 726 1.81 -23.07 21.73
CA MET A 726 3.07 -22.74 21.05
C MET A 726 2.88 -21.54 20.12
N ASN A 727 3.74 -20.53 20.25
CA ASN A 727 3.72 -19.38 19.33
C ASN A 727 4.25 -19.81 17.96
N VAL A 728 3.47 -19.54 16.91
CA VAL A 728 3.84 -19.84 15.52
C VAL A 728 4.37 -18.59 14.84
N VAL A 729 3.59 -17.51 14.85
CA VAL A 729 3.97 -16.23 14.24
C VAL A 729 3.65 -15.13 15.23
N LYS A 730 4.67 -14.38 15.62
CA LYS A 730 4.52 -13.18 16.44
C LYS A 730 5.30 -12.07 15.78
N GLY A 731 4.77 -10.85 15.69
CA GLY A 731 5.55 -9.74 15.12
C GLY A 731 4.76 -8.48 14.80
N LEU A 732 5.50 -7.43 14.46
CA LEU A 732 4.97 -6.14 14.01
C LEU A 732 5.22 -5.97 12.52
N ILE A 733 4.18 -5.63 11.78
CA ILE A 733 4.20 -5.52 10.31
C ILE A 733 3.73 -4.12 9.92
N LEU A 734 4.48 -3.45 9.05
CA LEU A 734 4.06 -2.22 8.39
C LEU A 734 3.27 -2.56 7.12
N LEU A 735 1.93 -2.50 7.20
CA LEU A 735 1.02 -2.87 6.13
C LEU A 735 0.80 -1.74 5.11
N THR A 736 0.31 -0.60 5.59
CA THR A 736 0.09 0.59 4.77
C THR A 736 1.25 1.54 5.01
N ASP A 737 1.78 2.11 3.95
CA ASP A 737 2.84 3.11 4.05
C ASP A 737 2.84 3.98 2.80
N HIS A 738 2.32 5.18 2.98
CA HIS A 738 2.18 6.19 1.96
C HIS A 738 2.79 7.48 2.49
N SER A 739 3.69 8.06 1.73
CA SER A 739 4.26 9.38 1.99
C SER A 739 4.21 10.17 0.70
N GLN A 740 3.59 11.34 0.74
CA GLN A 740 3.51 12.26 -0.37
C GLN A 740 3.87 13.66 0.09
N VAL A 741 4.77 14.29 -0.65
CA VAL A 741 5.06 15.70 -0.49
C VAL A 741 4.38 16.45 -1.63
N ILE A 742 3.49 17.36 -1.26
CA ILE A 742 2.64 18.11 -2.17
C ILE A 742 3.11 19.56 -2.16
N GLN A 743 3.61 20.00 -3.30
CA GLN A 743 3.96 21.39 -3.52
C GLN A 743 2.71 22.16 -3.99
N LEU A 744 2.07 22.88 -3.06
CA LEU A 744 0.89 23.67 -3.36
C LEU A 744 1.24 24.84 -4.27
N GLN A 745 0.30 25.23 -5.12
CA GLN A 745 0.38 26.37 -6.06
C GLN A 745 0.63 27.71 -5.35
N SER A 746 0.27 27.80 -4.07
CA SER A 746 0.58 28.94 -3.21
C SER A 746 2.07 29.07 -2.84
N GLY A 747 2.89 28.06 -3.13
CA GLY A 747 4.27 27.95 -2.66
C GLY A 747 4.40 27.23 -1.32
N LEU A 748 3.28 26.92 -0.66
CA LEU A 748 3.25 26.15 0.59
C LEU A 748 3.63 24.69 0.37
N LYS A 749 4.29 24.10 1.38
CA LYS A 749 4.63 22.68 1.40
C LYS A 749 3.61 21.94 2.26
N ALA A 750 2.98 20.92 1.68
CA ALA A 750 2.14 20.00 2.40
C ALA A 750 2.75 18.60 2.40
N ASN A 751 2.73 17.92 3.54
CA ASN A 751 3.14 16.52 3.66
C ASN A 751 1.92 15.70 4.07
N ALA A 752 1.67 14.61 3.36
CA ALA A 752 0.66 13.63 3.71
C ALA A 752 1.33 12.28 3.95
N GLU A 753 1.15 11.74 5.15
CA GLU A 753 1.71 10.47 5.56
C GLU A 753 0.58 9.58 6.08
N PHE A 754 0.42 8.40 5.50
CA PHE A 754 -0.51 7.39 6.00
C PHE A 754 0.24 6.10 6.26
N GLN A 755 0.11 5.58 7.46
CA GLN A 755 0.79 4.36 7.89
C GLN A 755 -0.19 3.43 8.59
N GLY A 756 -0.04 2.14 8.34
CA GLY A 756 -0.82 1.07 8.97
C GLY A 756 0.12 0.07 9.59
N GLY A 757 0.05 -0.10 10.91
CA GLY A 757 0.80 -1.09 11.66
C GLY A 757 -0.12 -2.19 12.15
N LEU A 758 0.31 -3.44 12.00
CA LEU A 758 -0.35 -4.62 12.55
C LEU A 758 0.61 -5.32 13.49
N ALA A 759 0.16 -5.60 14.70
CA ALA A 759 0.76 -6.59 15.57
C ALA A 759 -0.03 -7.89 15.42
N ILE A 760 0.66 -9.00 15.19
CA ILE A 760 0.05 -10.32 15.05
C ILE A 760 0.70 -11.28 16.05
N ASP A 761 -0.13 -12.13 16.65
CA ASP A 761 0.26 -13.21 17.56
C ASP A 761 -0.63 -14.43 17.29
N ILE A 762 -0.11 -15.35 16.49
CA ILE A 762 -0.73 -16.64 16.16
C ILE A 762 -0.07 -17.69 17.04
N SER A 763 -0.88 -18.33 17.89
CA SER A 763 -0.47 -19.48 18.70
C SER A 763 -1.37 -20.67 18.47
N GLY A 764 -0.80 -21.88 18.57
CA GLY A 764 -1.50 -23.14 18.45
C GLY A 764 -1.37 -23.97 19.72
N GLY A 765 -2.48 -24.43 20.28
CA GLY A 765 -2.52 -25.40 21.36
C GLY A 765 -3.18 -26.69 20.89
N MET A 766 -2.67 -27.84 21.34
CA MET A 766 -3.27 -29.14 21.05
C MET A 766 -3.28 -30.00 22.31
N GLU A 767 -4.44 -30.53 22.63
CA GLU A 767 -4.68 -31.49 23.70
C GLU A 767 -5.15 -32.80 23.04
N VAL A 768 -4.51 -33.91 23.37
CA VAL A 768 -4.87 -35.24 22.86
C VAL A 768 -4.96 -36.18 24.06
N SER A 769 -6.10 -36.84 24.21
CA SER A 769 -6.27 -37.95 25.15
C SER A 769 -6.65 -39.21 24.40
N LEU A 770 -5.73 -40.17 24.35
CA LEU A 770 -6.00 -41.50 23.80
C LEU A 770 -6.98 -42.31 24.68
N TRP A 771 -7.02 -42.02 25.99
CA TRP A 771 -7.91 -42.71 26.92
C TRP A 771 -9.37 -42.27 26.75
N TYR A 772 -9.60 -40.94 26.69
CA TYR A 772 -10.93 -40.39 26.43
C TYR A 772 -11.31 -40.43 24.95
N ARG A 773 -10.36 -40.75 24.06
CA ARG A 773 -10.51 -40.71 22.60
C ARG A 773 -10.99 -39.35 22.10
N GLU A 774 -10.44 -38.31 22.69
CA GLU A 774 -10.75 -36.92 22.36
C GLU A 774 -9.49 -36.15 21.99
N SER A 775 -9.62 -35.25 21.05
CA SER A 775 -8.60 -34.26 20.73
C SER A 775 -9.24 -32.89 20.59
N LYS A 776 -8.58 -31.90 21.19
CA LYS A 776 -8.95 -30.50 21.06
C LYS A 776 -7.75 -29.71 20.53
N THR A 777 -7.95 -29.02 19.43
CA THR A 777 -6.97 -28.12 18.85
C THR A 777 -7.52 -26.71 18.89
N SER A 778 -6.69 -25.75 19.31
CA SER A 778 -7.03 -24.32 19.28
C SER A 778 -5.94 -23.57 18.53
N VAL A 779 -6.34 -22.73 17.57
CA VAL A 779 -5.46 -21.78 16.90
C VAL A 779 -6.00 -20.39 17.24
N ASN A 780 -5.26 -19.68 18.08
CA ASN A 780 -5.64 -18.35 18.55
C ASN A 780 -4.88 -17.32 17.73
N ASN A 781 -5.61 -16.49 16.97
CA ASN A 781 -5.04 -15.39 16.20
C ASN A 781 -5.43 -14.07 16.84
N LYS A 782 -4.49 -13.47 17.56
CA LYS A 782 -4.65 -12.14 18.15
C LYS A 782 -3.97 -11.11 17.27
N GLY A 783 -4.72 -10.06 16.91
CA GLY A 783 -4.26 -8.99 16.04
C GLY A 783 -4.64 -7.61 16.57
N ALA A 784 -3.66 -6.72 16.69
CA ALA A 784 -3.91 -5.31 16.94
C ALA A 784 -3.48 -4.48 15.74
N MET A 785 -4.42 -3.74 15.14
CA MET A 785 -4.15 -2.91 13.97
C MET A 785 -4.38 -1.45 14.29
N VAL A 786 -3.46 -0.60 13.83
CA VAL A 786 -3.56 0.87 13.91
C VAL A 786 -3.26 1.45 12.55
N VAL A 787 -4.14 2.31 12.05
CA VAL A 787 -3.86 3.12 10.86
C VAL A 787 -3.89 4.59 11.26
N THR A 788 -2.83 5.32 10.93
CA THR A 788 -2.68 6.75 11.16
C THR A 788 -2.51 7.46 9.82
N GLY A 789 -3.18 8.60 9.66
CA GLY A 789 -3.07 9.50 8.52
C GLY A 789 -2.79 10.90 9.04
N ASN A 790 -1.59 11.41 8.80
CA ASN A 790 -1.16 12.73 9.22
C ASN A 790 -0.94 13.61 7.99
N VAL A 791 -1.74 14.66 7.89
CA VAL A 791 -1.60 15.68 6.84
C VAL A 791 -1.21 16.98 7.49
N THR A 792 -0.10 17.54 7.04
CA THR A 792 0.49 18.77 7.58
C THR A 792 0.76 19.75 6.47
N VAL A 793 0.48 21.03 6.71
CA VAL A 793 0.94 22.12 5.86
C VAL A 793 1.89 22.93 6.72
N ASP A 794 3.17 22.85 6.38
CA ASP A 794 4.25 23.38 7.20
C ASP A 794 4.85 24.61 6.54
N MET A 795 5.04 25.62 7.38
CA MET A 795 5.81 26.82 7.11
C MET A 795 6.65 27.05 8.37
N ASP A 796 7.89 27.50 8.20
CA ASP A 796 8.83 27.68 9.31
C ASP A 796 8.33 28.58 10.47
N PHE A 797 7.20 29.27 10.30
CA PHE A 797 6.57 30.16 11.27
C PHE A 797 5.14 29.74 11.70
N VAL A 798 4.51 28.79 11.00
CA VAL A 798 3.19 28.26 11.38
C VAL A 798 3.03 26.86 10.81
N ARG A 799 2.63 25.93 11.67
CA ARG A 799 2.33 24.57 11.29
C ARG A 799 0.86 24.29 11.56
N THR A 800 0.15 23.80 10.55
CA THR A 800 -1.22 23.32 10.69
C THR A 800 -1.30 21.89 10.21
N GLY A 801 -2.12 21.08 10.87
CA GLY A 801 -2.25 19.69 10.47
C GLY A 801 -3.47 19.01 11.06
N MET A 802 -3.71 17.84 10.50
CA MET A 802 -4.76 16.94 10.90
C MET A 802 -4.22 15.52 10.92
N GLU A 803 -4.42 14.87 12.05
CA GLU A 803 -4.19 13.45 12.24
C GLU A 803 -5.55 12.74 12.34
N VAL A 804 -5.77 11.77 11.47
CA VAL A 804 -6.87 10.81 11.57
C VAL A 804 -6.27 9.46 11.92
N SER A 805 -6.88 8.74 12.84
CA SER A 805 -6.49 7.35 13.08
C SER A 805 -7.67 6.48 13.44
N PHE A 806 -7.53 5.20 13.16
CA PHE A 806 -8.40 4.18 13.70
C PHE A 806 -7.58 3.01 14.23
N GLU A 807 -8.10 2.34 15.24
CA GLU A 807 -7.46 1.21 15.87
C GLU A 807 -8.47 0.13 16.25
N THR A 808 -8.01 -1.12 16.24
CA THR A 808 -8.81 -2.29 16.54
C THR A 808 -7.94 -3.39 17.15
N GLU A 809 -8.49 -4.14 18.09
CA GLU A 809 -7.82 -5.24 18.80
C GLU A 809 -8.64 -6.52 18.67
N ALA A 810 -8.50 -7.25 17.57
CA ALA A 810 -9.33 -8.42 17.28
C ALA A 810 -8.66 -9.73 17.74
N SER A 811 -9.46 -10.70 18.17
CA SER A 811 -9.06 -12.11 18.28
C SER A 811 -9.98 -12.94 17.40
N LEU A 812 -9.39 -13.88 16.66
CA LEU A 812 -10.09 -14.91 15.93
C LEU A 812 -9.55 -16.25 16.38
N ASP A 813 -10.40 -17.03 17.05
CA ASP A 813 -10.02 -18.31 17.62
C ASP A 813 -10.66 -19.42 16.78
N PHE A 814 -9.84 -20.33 16.28
CA PHE A 814 -10.30 -21.50 15.55
C PHE A 814 -10.14 -22.73 16.44
N ILE A 815 -11.26 -23.30 16.86
CA ILE A 815 -11.30 -24.43 17.79
C ILE A 815 -11.81 -25.65 17.03
N THR A 816 -11.09 -26.76 17.12
CA THR A 816 -11.50 -28.05 16.57
C THR A 816 -11.56 -29.05 17.71
N THR A 817 -12.73 -29.63 17.92
CA THR A 817 -12.98 -30.71 18.87
C THR A 817 -13.28 -31.98 18.08
N VAL A 818 -12.49 -33.03 18.32
CA VAL A 818 -12.61 -34.33 17.66
C VAL A 818 -12.85 -35.39 18.71
N GLN A 819 -13.97 -36.10 18.62
CA GLN A 819 -14.21 -37.33 19.36
C GLN A 819 -14.08 -38.51 18.39
N PHE A 820 -13.04 -39.31 18.60
CA PHE A 820 -12.66 -40.42 17.71
C PHE A 820 -12.98 -41.79 18.33
N SER A 821 -14.05 -41.86 19.13
CA SER A 821 -14.51 -43.09 19.77
C SER A 821 -15.09 -44.11 18.78
N GLU A 822 -15.90 -43.65 17.83
CA GLU A 822 -16.53 -44.42 16.75
C GLU A 822 -16.36 -43.70 15.41
N TYR A 823 -16.21 -44.47 14.33
CA TYR A 823 -16.13 -43.93 12.97
C TYR A 823 -17.54 -43.85 12.34
N PRO A 824 -17.92 -42.74 11.68
CA PRO A 824 -17.15 -41.52 11.42
C PRO A 824 -16.97 -40.67 12.68
N PHE A 825 -15.77 -40.12 12.86
CA PHE A 825 -15.45 -39.28 14.02
C PHE A 825 -16.38 -38.06 14.10
N LEU A 826 -16.77 -37.70 15.32
CA LEU A 826 -17.49 -36.45 15.55
C LEU A 826 -16.47 -35.32 15.55
N VAL A 827 -16.58 -34.43 14.57
CA VAL A 827 -15.73 -33.25 14.44
C VAL A 827 -16.59 -32.01 14.54
N CYS A 828 -16.35 -31.20 15.56
CA CYS A 828 -16.94 -29.87 15.68
C CYS A 828 -15.85 -28.82 15.53
N MET A 829 -16.05 -27.92 14.56
CA MET A 829 -15.18 -26.77 14.33
C MET A 829 -15.95 -25.48 14.62
N GLN A 830 -15.28 -24.59 15.33
CA GLN A 830 -15.78 -23.27 15.67
C GLN A 830 -14.77 -22.22 15.20
N MET A 831 -15.29 -21.17 14.56
CA MET A 831 -14.53 -19.98 14.24
C MET A 831 -15.14 -18.83 15.01
N ASP A 832 -14.57 -18.54 16.18
CA ASP A 832 -15.10 -17.56 17.11
C ASP A 832 -14.35 -16.23 16.98
N LYS A 833 -15.11 -15.17 16.75
CA LYS A 833 -14.60 -13.79 16.77
C LYS A 833 -15.01 -13.18 18.09
N THR A 834 -14.04 -12.90 18.95
CA THR A 834 -14.32 -12.30 20.25
C THR A 834 -14.85 -10.87 20.11
N THR A 835 -15.47 -10.35 21.18
CA THR A 835 -15.88 -8.95 21.23
C THR A 835 -14.65 -8.07 21.35
N PHE A 836 -14.51 -7.05 20.49
CA PHE A 836 -13.31 -6.21 20.46
C PHE A 836 -13.58 -4.71 20.41
N PRO A 837 -12.68 -3.89 20.99
CA PRO A 837 -12.77 -2.44 20.90
C PRO A 837 -12.38 -1.93 19.51
N PHE A 838 -13.14 -0.97 19.02
CA PHE A 838 -12.83 -0.18 17.84
C PHE A 838 -12.82 1.30 18.22
N SER A 839 -11.75 2.01 17.89
CA SER A 839 -11.67 3.45 18.14
C SER A 839 -11.25 4.23 16.91
N GLU A 840 -11.87 5.38 16.73
CA GLU A 840 -11.49 6.38 15.74
C GLU A 840 -11.12 7.67 16.47
N SER A 841 -10.05 8.31 16.02
CA SER A 841 -9.66 9.62 16.53
C SER A 841 -9.34 10.58 15.40
N LEU A 842 -9.68 11.84 15.64
CA LEU A 842 -9.32 12.98 14.81
C LEU A 842 -8.71 14.01 15.73
N THR A 843 -7.46 14.36 15.45
CA THR A 843 -6.77 15.48 16.06
C THR A 843 -6.50 16.51 15.00
N LYS A 844 -6.95 17.75 15.23
CA LYS A 844 -6.64 18.91 14.40
C LYS A 844 -5.82 19.88 15.21
N TYR A 845 -4.78 20.46 14.61
CA TYR A 845 -3.91 21.36 15.34
C TYR A 845 -3.37 22.51 14.48
N GLU A 846 -3.04 23.59 15.18
CA GLU A 846 -2.26 24.72 14.69
C GLU A 846 -1.23 25.08 15.75
N SER A 847 0.02 25.28 15.36
CA SER A 847 1.10 25.58 16.28
C SER A 847 2.02 26.66 15.71
N LEU A 848 2.45 27.56 16.58
CA LEU A 848 3.49 28.55 16.31
C LEU A 848 4.82 28.11 16.92
N PRO A 849 5.97 28.51 16.34
CA PRO A 849 7.29 28.26 16.93
C PRO A 849 7.47 28.83 18.34
N SER A 850 6.67 29.83 18.71
CA SER A 850 6.66 30.42 20.05
C SER A 850 6.02 29.53 21.14
N GLY A 851 5.54 28.34 20.79
CA GLY A 851 4.92 27.38 21.71
C GLY A 851 3.40 27.54 21.88
N LYS A 852 2.80 28.63 21.38
CA LYS A 852 1.33 28.76 21.32
C LYS A 852 0.76 27.75 20.34
N SER A 853 -0.19 26.93 20.80
CA SER A 853 -0.86 25.93 19.99
C SER A 853 -2.36 25.87 20.25
N TYR A 854 -3.09 25.46 19.22
CA TYR A 854 -4.48 25.08 19.27
C TYR A 854 -4.57 23.60 18.91
N VAL A 855 -5.30 22.83 19.73
CA VAL A 855 -5.54 21.41 19.47
C VAL A 855 -7.01 21.11 19.70
N SER A 856 -7.65 20.45 18.74
CA SER A 856 -9.00 19.91 18.86
C SER A 856 -8.94 18.40 18.65
N ARG A 857 -9.44 17.64 19.61
CA ARG A 857 -9.53 16.18 19.54
C ARG A 857 -10.99 15.76 19.55
N ARG A 858 -11.34 14.85 18.64
CA ARG A 858 -12.63 14.15 18.64
C ARG A 858 -12.34 12.66 18.51
N GLY A 859 -12.92 11.87 19.40
CA GLY A 859 -12.80 10.43 19.38
C GLY A 859 -14.18 9.78 19.34
N HIS A 860 -14.27 8.65 18.68
CA HIS A 860 -15.41 7.75 18.77
C HIS A 860 -14.88 6.39 19.20
N LYS A 861 -15.49 5.79 20.22
CA LYS A 861 -15.16 4.45 20.69
C LYS A 861 -16.42 3.61 20.59
N GLN A 862 -16.29 2.43 20.00
CA GLN A 862 -17.35 1.47 19.87
C GLN A 862 -16.81 0.09 20.26
N LEU A 863 -17.67 -0.73 20.84
CA LEU A 863 -17.38 -2.15 21.04
C LEU A 863 -18.07 -2.93 19.92
N LEU A 864 -17.30 -3.67 19.13
CA LEU A 864 -17.84 -4.51 18.07
C LEU A 864 -18.20 -5.87 18.66
N PRO A 865 -19.46 -6.32 18.57
CA PRO A 865 -19.91 -7.54 19.21
C PRO A 865 -19.18 -8.75 18.63
N GLY A 866 -18.86 -9.70 19.51
CA GLY A 866 -18.37 -11.01 19.12
C GLY A 866 -19.43 -11.82 18.36
N SER A 867 -18.98 -12.81 17.61
CA SER A 867 -19.85 -13.70 16.84
C SER A 867 -19.09 -14.95 16.42
N GLU A 868 -19.75 -16.09 16.38
CA GLU A 868 -19.26 -17.25 15.64
C GLU A 868 -19.58 -17.12 14.16
N PHE A 869 -18.63 -17.51 13.31
CA PHE A 869 -18.85 -17.60 11.87
C PHE A 869 -19.35 -19.01 11.51
N PRO A 870 -20.49 -19.13 10.81
CA PRO A 870 -21.01 -20.45 10.43
C PRO A 870 -20.06 -21.13 9.46
N LEU A 871 -19.92 -22.44 9.59
CA LEU A 871 -19.26 -23.27 8.59
C LEU A 871 -20.35 -23.99 7.76
N HIS A 872 -19.99 -25.09 7.12
CA HIS A 872 -20.97 -25.93 6.43
C HIS A 872 -21.98 -26.55 7.41
N GLN A 873 -23.21 -26.80 6.95
CA GLN A 873 -24.32 -27.25 7.80
C GLN A 873 -24.05 -28.56 8.55
N GLU A 874 -23.27 -29.48 7.97
CA GLU A 874 -22.95 -30.76 8.61
C GLU A 874 -22.08 -30.56 9.85
N ASN A 875 -21.13 -29.62 9.83
CA ASN A 875 -20.39 -29.21 11.02
C ASN A 875 -21.32 -28.70 12.12
N SER A 876 -22.31 -27.86 11.80
CA SER A 876 -23.29 -27.41 12.79
C SER A 876 -24.09 -28.57 13.38
N ASN A 877 -24.39 -29.60 12.59
CA ASN A 877 -25.08 -30.80 13.08
C ASN A 877 -24.16 -31.65 13.99
N MET A 878 -22.86 -31.74 13.69
CA MET A 878 -21.88 -32.40 14.55
C MET A 878 -21.67 -31.64 15.86
N CYS A 879 -21.52 -30.31 15.81
CA CYS A 879 -21.39 -29.46 16.99
C CYS A 879 -22.59 -29.58 17.93
N LYS A 880 -23.81 -29.70 17.40
CA LYS A 880 -25.00 -29.95 18.24
C LYS A 880 -24.88 -31.23 19.07
N ARG A 881 -24.27 -32.29 18.52
CA ARG A 881 -24.05 -33.55 19.25
C ARG A 881 -22.93 -33.44 20.27
N VAL A 882 -21.85 -32.73 19.91
CA VAL A 882 -20.71 -32.52 20.81
C VAL A 882 -21.10 -31.66 22.02
N PHE A 883 -22.02 -30.71 21.85
CA PHE A 883 -22.49 -29.82 22.92
C PHE A 883 -23.87 -30.21 23.48
N ASP A 884 -24.39 -31.38 23.15
CA ASP A 884 -25.65 -31.85 23.72
C ASP A 884 -25.41 -32.23 25.20
N SER A 885 -26.24 -31.74 26.11
CA SER A 885 -26.05 -31.89 27.56
C SER A 885 -26.52 -33.25 28.12
N ASP A 886 -27.07 -34.12 27.28
CA ASP A 886 -27.72 -35.37 27.67
C ASP A 886 -26.88 -36.64 27.39
N TRP A 887 -25.55 -36.55 27.49
CA TRP A 887 -24.63 -37.71 27.48
C TRP A 887 -23.79 -37.82 28.75
#